data_AF-A0A496PWW5-F1
#
_entry.id   AF-A0A496PWW5-F1
#
_cell.length_a   1.000
_cell.length_b   1.000
_cell.length_c   1.000
_cell.angle_alpha   90.00
_cell.angle_beta   90.00
_cell.angle_gamma   90.00
#
_symmetry.space_group_name_H-M   'P 1'
#
loop_
_entity.id
_entity.type
_entity.pdbx_description
1 polymer ?
#
loop_
_entity_poly.entity_id
_entity_poly.type
_entity_poly.pdbx_seq_one_letter_code
_entity_poly.pdbx_strand_id
1 'polypeptide(L)'
;FPDEELLVLPFSDYTEGAYRTRMQLIDVGMDSLTRRGVISSEFNGRRSQLFGSDLVAVSGRELQVIDLSDRDQPEVTGRLSVAWPVDTVASIGDEYLAQFENGYWGWWNGQSRPVTMRITSTDDVDTVVAELAIGVGGQVAGVLGDGHFLYLVTARPNVREEIVDSGSIWEYETTYTTHVLDVENPDAPTVLGSAESTIEGFRYWSQFRGDFLPGGELLWVPENAGTSGFGRGYPELDAGEGLRGGDVWWPYYGAGDGTIIITRVDDPTGPEVIVTMPLIGSDEGAGIYREPGPVFLESDTLTFGYLEGRWHEDRYQNIHFLQQIDLSDPSLPTRGKTVNVPGLLKHFLATESGGDVLFTTRQKIGVDESTKRSFWSPDAVVEASVFDGLHAYLVDQIEIADGAYIPIVGYDRFLLRPKDALWWSFDQPDAGLQVVEWSHDEGKFRDLENVALDASPQSLLQIGHLLFAFGSGGVDVIAVHQLPDEPAVIPFRAPALAYHWGTRSIELSSDESVAWIPVGIYGVEALDLSALARSLDIVAMGRDETSEWTPVDLSERHVVPAGANDFIGPIPVGYGWRLQPTGAELSYEAWVETHFNPDGNPDPVLPLPSDDSDHDGWSNAAEFALGTAPDDPNSYAKPETKVLFSNPGGKRHLSYTFTVNPAASGVSVESEISSDLVTWTPVTATDGVDIVDDGWIVSIRLSQPIEEDQRRFIRLRFTLANEK
;
A
#
# COMPACT_ATOMS: atom_id res chain seq x y z
N PHE A 1 42.07 -15.55 -31.88
CA PHE A 1 43.10 -16.56 -31.59
C PHE A 1 44.03 -16.61 -32.80
N PRO A 2 44.93 -15.61 -32.93
CA PRO A 2 45.73 -15.41 -34.15
C PRO A 2 46.80 -16.49 -34.35
N ASP A 3 47.38 -16.97 -33.26
CA ASP A 3 48.43 -18.01 -33.27
C ASP A 3 47.84 -19.39 -33.63
N GLU A 4 46.52 -19.52 -33.53
CA GLU A 4 45.71 -20.71 -33.78
C GLU A 4 44.86 -20.62 -35.06
N GLU A 5 45.14 -19.61 -35.90
CA GLU A 5 44.46 -19.26 -37.15
C GLU A 5 42.91 -19.21 -37.01
N LEU A 6 42.41 -18.74 -35.86
CA LEU A 6 40.98 -18.79 -35.50
C LEU A 6 40.43 -17.43 -35.06
N LEU A 7 39.32 -17.03 -35.68
CA LEU A 7 38.49 -15.90 -35.29
C LEU A 7 37.13 -16.40 -34.80
N VAL A 8 36.71 -15.91 -33.63
CA VAL A 8 35.40 -16.20 -33.02
C VAL A 8 34.60 -14.91 -33.06
N LEU A 9 33.56 -14.88 -33.88
CA LEU A 9 32.75 -13.68 -34.13
C LEU A 9 31.38 -13.81 -33.47
N PRO A 10 31.07 -13.03 -32.41
CA PRO A 10 29.70 -12.91 -31.94
C PRO A 10 28.85 -12.23 -33.02
N PHE A 11 27.71 -12.82 -33.35
CA PHE A 11 26.73 -12.24 -34.27
C PHE A 11 25.32 -12.50 -33.76
N SER A 12 24.38 -11.66 -34.18
CA SER A 12 22.96 -11.93 -34.02
C SER A 12 22.30 -12.01 -35.38
N ASP A 13 21.32 -12.91 -35.51
CA ASP A 13 20.42 -12.99 -36.66
C ASP A 13 18.97 -12.91 -36.21
N TYR A 14 18.09 -12.44 -37.12
CA TYR A 14 16.65 -12.56 -36.97
C TYR A 14 16.17 -13.52 -38.06
N THR A 15 16.01 -14.78 -37.70
CA THR A 15 15.63 -15.86 -38.62
C THR A 15 14.43 -16.62 -38.08
N GLU A 16 13.51 -17.01 -38.97
CA GLU A 16 12.35 -17.85 -38.63
C GLU A 16 11.41 -17.22 -37.58
N GLY A 17 11.42 -15.89 -37.42
CA GLY A 17 10.63 -15.18 -36.39
C GLY A 17 11.28 -15.15 -35.00
N ALA A 18 12.56 -15.47 -34.88
CA ALA A 18 13.31 -15.40 -33.64
C ALA A 18 14.63 -14.62 -33.80
N TYR A 19 14.87 -13.68 -32.88
CA TYR A 19 16.18 -13.11 -32.64
C TYR A 19 17.08 -14.16 -31.94
N ARG A 20 18.28 -14.38 -32.48
CA ARG A 20 19.22 -15.40 -31.99
C ARG A 20 20.64 -14.84 -31.95
N THR A 21 21.31 -14.92 -30.81
CA THR A 21 22.76 -14.64 -30.71
C THR A 21 23.56 -15.94 -30.77
N ARG A 22 24.66 -15.93 -31.53
CA ARG A 22 25.56 -17.07 -31.76
C ARG A 22 27.01 -16.59 -31.85
N MET A 23 27.96 -17.49 -31.67
CA MET A 23 29.37 -17.23 -32.01
C MET A 23 29.76 -18.05 -33.23
N GLN A 24 30.12 -17.38 -34.32
CA GLN A 24 30.60 -18.00 -35.56
C GLN A 24 32.10 -18.26 -35.48
N LEU A 25 32.51 -19.51 -35.65
CA LEU A 25 33.91 -19.88 -35.81
C LEU A 25 34.35 -19.61 -37.25
N ILE A 26 35.54 -19.05 -37.45
CA ILE A 26 36.11 -18.73 -38.77
C ILE A 26 37.62 -19.03 -38.75
N ASP A 27 38.09 -19.93 -39.61
CA ASP A 27 39.54 -20.11 -39.82
C ASP A 27 40.09 -18.97 -40.69
N VAL A 28 41.29 -18.49 -40.35
CA VAL A 28 41.95 -17.33 -40.96
C VAL A 28 43.25 -17.75 -41.65
N GLY A 29 43.15 -18.11 -42.93
CA GLY A 29 44.33 -18.31 -43.79
C GLY A 29 44.80 -17.00 -44.44
N MET A 30 46.03 -16.96 -44.93
CA MET A 30 46.67 -15.72 -45.46
C MET A 30 45.82 -14.96 -46.50
N ASP A 31 45.13 -15.68 -47.39
CA ASP A 31 44.30 -15.12 -48.48
C ASP A 31 42.83 -15.58 -48.41
N SER A 32 42.39 -16.18 -47.31
CA SER A 32 41.07 -16.84 -47.22
C SER A 32 40.48 -16.91 -45.81
N LEU A 33 39.19 -16.63 -45.69
CA LEU A 33 38.40 -16.90 -44.48
C LEU A 33 37.50 -18.12 -44.71
N THR A 34 37.60 -19.15 -43.87
CA THR A 34 36.75 -20.35 -43.97
C THR A 34 35.72 -20.35 -42.83
N ARG A 35 34.44 -20.27 -43.18
CA ARG A 35 33.33 -20.39 -42.23
C ARG A 35 33.28 -21.81 -41.65
N ARG A 36 33.20 -21.92 -40.32
CA ARG A 36 33.14 -23.16 -39.55
C ARG A 36 31.79 -23.32 -38.83
N GLY A 37 31.74 -24.16 -37.80
CA GLY A 37 30.57 -24.34 -36.94
C GLY A 37 30.16 -23.07 -36.18
N VAL A 38 29.01 -23.14 -35.50
CA VAL A 38 28.48 -22.07 -34.66
C VAL A 38 28.25 -22.57 -33.24
N ILE A 39 28.72 -21.82 -32.26
CA ILE A 39 28.39 -22.06 -30.85
C ILE A 39 27.09 -21.31 -30.55
N SER A 40 26.12 -22.00 -29.97
CA SER A 40 24.87 -21.41 -29.49
C SER A 40 24.94 -21.27 -27.96
N SER A 41 24.84 -20.03 -27.49
CA SER A 41 24.74 -19.67 -26.07
C SER A 41 23.39 -19.00 -25.83
N GLU A 42 22.88 -19.06 -24.59
CA GLU A 42 21.60 -18.41 -24.28
C GLU A 42 21.72 -16.89 -24.27
N PHE A 43 22.92 -16.39 -24.00
CA PHE A 43 23.24 -14.97 -23.87
C PHE A 43 24.40 -14.58 -24.78
N ASN A 44 24.52 -13.28 -25.06
CA ASN A 44 25.63 -12.73 -25.83
C ASN A 44 26.96 -13.09 -25.15
N GLY A 45 27.82 -13.86 -25.82
CA GLY A 45 29.17 -14.15 -25.36
C GLY A 45 29.96 -12.85 -25.19
N ARG A 46 30.34 -12.51 -23.96
CA ARG A 46 31.00 -11.24 -23.62
C ARG A 46 32.51 -11.31 -23.82
N ARG A 47 33.11 -12.44 -23.46
CA ARG A 47 34.53 -12.76 -23.69
C ARG A 47 34.68 -14.26 -23.94
N SER A 48 35.75 -14.65 -24.63
CA SER A 48 36.19 -16.05 -24.69
C SER A 48 37.72 -16.11 -24.74
N GLN A 49 38.27 -17.25 -24.30
CA GLN A 49 39.70 -17.54 -24.29
C GLN A 49 39.91 -19.01 -24.65
N LEU A 50 40.88 -19.29 -25.53
CA LEU A 50 41.26 -20.64 -25.88
C LEU A 50 42.25 -21.22 -24.87
N PHE A 51 42.07 -22.48 -24.50
CA PHE A 51 42.88 -23.26 -23.58
C PHE A 51 43.16 -24.64 -24.22
N GLY A 52 44.12 -24.69 -25.15
CA GLY A 52 44.41 -25.91 -25.92
C GLY A 52 43.39 -26.13 -27.04
N SER A 53 42.66 -27.24 -27.01
CA SER A 53 41.50 -27.50 -27.87
C SER A 53 40.27 -26.70 -27.47
N ASP A 54 40.18 -26.29 -26.19
CA ASP A 54 38.91 -25.92 -25.58
C ASP A 54 38.74 -24.39 -25.59
N LEU A 55 37.59 -23.91 -26.03
CA LEU A 55 37.21 -22.52 -25.88
C LEU A 55 36.41 -22.35 -24.60
N VAL A 56 36.95 -21.59 -23.65
CA VAL A 56 36.21 -21.15 -22.46
C VAL A 56 35.55 -19.82 -22.82
N ALA A 57 34.23 -19.78 -22.86
CA ALA A 57 33.43 -18.59 -23.14
C ALA A 57 32.67 -18.15 -21.88
N VAL A 58 32.56 -16.84 -21.67
CA VAL A 58 31.78 -16.26 -20.55
C VAL A 58 30.80 -15.21 -21.09
N SER A 59 29.57 -15.31 -20.61
CA SER A 59 28.44 -14.47 -21.00
C SER A 59 28.03 -13.53 -19.86
N GLY A 60 26.76 -13.14 -19.79
CA GLY A 60 26.18 -12.46 -18.62
C GLY A 60 25.54 -13.39 -17.59
N ARG A 61 25.46 -14.71 -17.84
CA ARG A 61 24.85 -15.70 -16.93
C ARG A 61 25.62 -17.01 -16.81
N GLU A 62 26.16 -17.50 -17.93
CA GLU A 62 26.86 -18.78 -18.02
C GLU A 62 28.33 -18.60 -18.41
N LEU A 63 29.19 -19.43 -17.82
CA LEU A 63 30.48 -19.85 -18.36
C LEU A 63 30.28 -21.18 -19.08
N GLN A 64 30.76 -21.28 -20.31
CA GLN A 64 30.74 -22.49 -21.14
C GLN A 64 32.16 -22.96 -21.43
N VAL A 65 32.38 -24.26 -21.42
CA VAL A 65 33.57 -24.92 -21.98
C VAL A 65 33.13 -25.64 -23.25
N ILE A 66 33.79 -25.35 -24.38
CA ILE A 66 33.45 -25.90 -25.70
C ILE A 66 34.69 -26.56 -26.30
N ASP A 67 34.63 -27.85 -26.63
CA ASP A 67 35.67 -28.53 -27.40
C ASP A 67 35.62 -28.08 -28.87
N LEU A 68 36.75 -27.59 -29.39
CA LEU A 68 36.93 -27.20 -30.80
C LEU A 68 37.79 -28.19 -31.60
N SER A 69 37.95 -29.43 -31.13
CA SER A 69 38.64 -30.51 -31.84
C SER A 69 38.01 -30.83 -33.20
N ASP A 70 36.68 -30.70 -33.32
CA ASP A 70 35.99 -30.52 -34.60
C ASP A 70 35.44 -29.08 -34.68
N ARG A 71 36.14 -28.19 -35.39
CA ARG A 71 35.71 -26.80 -35.59
C ARG A 71 34.41 -26.69 -36.40
N ASP A 72 34.05 -27.69 -37.21
CA ASP A 72 32.79 -27.70 -37.96
C ASP A 72 31.61 -28.18 -37.09
N GLN A 73 31.87 -28.89 -35.98
CA GLN A 73 30.88 -29.37 -35.00
C GLN A 73 31.33 -29.12 -33.54
N PRO A 74 31.39 -27.86 -33.07
CA PRO A 74 31.84 -27.55 -31.71
C PRO A 74 30.87 -28.08 -30.64
N GLU A 75 31.39 -28.80 -29.64
CA GLU A 75 30.59 -29.47 -28.59
C GLU A 75 30.77 -28.78 -27.23
N VAL A 76 29.67 -28.45 -26.55
CA VAL A 76 29.71 -27.85 -25.19
C VAL A 76 29.93 -28.95 -24.16
N THR A 77 31.17 -29.08 -23.69
CA THR A 77 31.60 -30.14 -22.75
C THR A 77 31.35 -29.78 -21.28
N GLY A 78 31.10 -28.50 -20.97
CA GLY A 78 30.74 -28.06 -19.62
C GLY A 78 30.00 -26.72 -19.61
N ARG A 79 29.15 -26.53 -18.59
CA ARG A 79 28.49 -25.26 -18.27
C ARG A 79 28.55 -25.02 -16.76
N LEU A 80 28.62 -23.75 -16.39
CA LEU A 80 28.52 -23.26 -15.01
C LEU A 80 27.70 -21.96 -15.04
N SER A 81 26.63 -21.89 -14.25
CA SER A 81 25.96 -20.63 -13.95
C SER A 81 26.88 -19.75 -13.12
N VAL A 82 27.06 -18.49 -13.51
CA VAL A 82 27.90 -17.48 -12.85
C VAL A 82 27.13 -16.23 -12.43
N ALA A 83 25.87 -16.11 -12.86
CA ALA A 83 24.85 -15.18 -12.37
C ALA A 83 23.49 -15.58 -12.96
N TRP A 84 22.40 -15.27 -12.27
CA TRP A 84 21.05 -15.28 -12.83
C TRP A 84 20.32 -13.99 -12.43
N PRO A 85 19.39 -13.49 -13.27
CA PRO A 85 18.52 -12.39 -12.87
C PRO A 85 17.55 -12.83 -11.78
N VAL A 86 17.29 -11.92 -10.85
CA VAL A 86 16.24 -12.05 -9.85
C VAL A 86 15.36 -10.82 -9.93
N ASP A 87 14.05 -11.05 -10.02
CA ASP A 87 13.03 -10.02 -10.15
C ASP A 87 12.28 -9.77 -8.83
N THR A 88 12.16 -10.81 -7.99
CA THR A 88 11.53 -10.85 -6.66
C THR A 88 12.17 -11.98 -5.82
N VAL A 89 12.19 -11.81 -4.50
CA VAL A 89 12.54 -12.84 -3.51
C VAL A 89 11.41 -13.10 -2.52
N ALA A 90 11.46 -14.23 -1.80
CA ALA A 90 10.64 -14.52 -0.63
C ALA A 90 11.36 -15.51 0.31
N SER A 91 11.16 -15.41 1.62
CA SER A 91 11.77 -16.27 2.63
C SER A 91 11.16 -17.67 2.66
N ILE A 92 11.95 -18.68 3.03
CA ILE A 92 11.49 -20.03 3.37
C ILE A 92 12.03 -20.34 4.78
N GLY A 93 11.34 -19.83 5.79
CA GLY A 93 11.89 -19.70 7.14
C GLY A 93 13.14 -18.81 7.16
N ASP A 94 14.01 -19.02 8.15
CA ASP A 94 15.23 -18.20 8.33
C ASP A 94 16.46 -18.78 7.58
N GLU A 95 16.41 -20.03 7.13
CA GLU A 95 17.56 -20.77 6.57
C GLU A 95 17.69 -20.70 5.04
N TYR A 96 16.59 -20.37 4.34
CA TYR A 96 16.49 -20.46 2.88
C TYR A 96 15.75 -19.28 2.25
N LEU A 97 16.11 -18.94 1.01
CA LEU A 97 15.53 -17.86 0.22
C LEU A 97 15.08 -18.38 -1.15
N ALA A 98 13.83 -18.11 -1.53
CA ALA A 98 13.33 -18.31 -2.88
C ALA A 98 13.64 -17.09 -3.74
N GLN A 99 14.45 -17.26 -4.78
CA GLN A 99 14.79 -16.24 -5.77
C GLN A 99 14.04 -16.53 -7.07
N PHE A 100 13.25 -15.57 -7.56
CA PHE A 100 12.42 -15.75 -8.75
C PHE A 100 12.96 -14.98 -9.96
N GLU A 101 13.11 -15.69 -11.09
CA GLU A 101 13.43 -15.15 -12.41
C GLU A 101 12.17 -15.09 -13.29
N ASN A 102 11.90 -13.93 -13.88
CA ASN A 102 10.80 -13.74 -14.83
C ASN A 102 10.95 -14.61 -16.09
N GLY A 103 9.83 -15.24 -16.50
CA GLY A 103 9.73 -15.94 -17.78
C GLY A 103 9.85 -14.96 -18.94
N TYR A 104 10.95 -15.03 -19.69
CA TYR A 104 11.24 -14.07 -20.76
C TYR A 104 10.12 -14.02 -21.81
N TRP A 105 9.50 -12.84 -21.97
CA TRP A 105 8.65 -12.50 -23.09
C TRP A 105 9.20 -11.27 -23.80
N GLY A 106 9.98 -11.50 -24.86
CA GLY A 106 10.30 -10.43 -25.80
C GLY A 106 9.05 -10.10 -26.61
N TRP A 107 8.60 -8.84 -26.58
CA TRP A 107 7.37 -8.36 -27.25
C TRP A 107 7.34 -8.59 -28.79
N TRP A 108 8.45 -9.09 -29.36
CA TRP A 108 8.65 -9.42 -30.77
C TRP A 108 9.11 -10.87 -31.02
N ASN A 109 9.33 -11.69 -29.98
CA ASN A 109 9.99 -13.00 -30.08
C ASN A 109 9.23 -14.07 -29.28
N GLY A 110 8.57 -15.00 -29.98
CA GLY A 110 7.72 -16.04 -29.40
C GLY A 110 8.45 -17.19 -28.71
N GLN A 111 9.41 -16.90 -27.82
CA GLN A 111 10.04 -17.89 -26.93
C GLN A 111 9.70 -17.60 -25.47
N SER A 112 8.47 -17.95 -25.05
CA SER A 112 8.10 -17.97 -23.63
C SER A 112 8.97 -18.99 -22.88
N ARG A 113 9.72 -18.52 -21.89
CA ARG A 113 10.38 -19.38 -20.89
C ARG A 113 9.50 -19.46 -19.64
N PRO A 114 9.48 -20.59 -18.90
CA PRO A 114 8.81 -20.64 -17.60
C PRO A 114 9.41 -19.60 -16.63
N VAL A 115 8.62 -19.18 -15.65
CA VAL A 115 9.18 -18.52 -14.45
C VAL A 115 10.08 -19.54 -13.77
N THR A 116 11.23 -19.12 -13.24
CA THR A 116 12.16 -20.04 -12.58
C THR A 116 12.38 -19.61 -11.15
N MET A 117 12.03 -20.48 -10.20
CA MET A 117 12.37 -20.32 -8.78
C MET A 117 13.67 -21.05 -8.49
N ARG A 118 14.60 -20.41 -7.79
CA ARG A 118 15.81 -21.02 -7.23
C ARG A 118 15.76 -20.88 -5.73
N ILE A 119 15.95 -21.97 -5.00
CA ILE A 119 16.15 -21.92 -3.55
C ILE A 119 17.64 -21.80 -3.29
N THR A 120 18.05 -20.83 -2.49
CA THR A 120 19.42 -20.65 -1.98
C THR A 120 19.41 -20.68 -0.45
N SER A 121 20.58 -20.79 0.18
CA SER A 121 20.67 -20.52 1.61
C SER A 121 20.61 -19.01 1.88
N THR A 122 20.24 -18.61 3.09
CA THR A 122 20.40 -17.23 3.59
C THR A 122 21.84 -16.91 3.99
N ASP A 123 22.64 -17.91 4.38
CA ASP A 123 24.09 -17.78 4.64
C ASP A 123 24.91 -17.55 3.34
N ASP A 124 24.41 -18.03 2.20
CA ASP A 124 25.06 -17.94 0.89
C ASP A 124 24.02 -17.91 -0.24
N VAL A 125 23.65 -16.69 -0.65
CA VAL A 125 22.65 -16.42 -1.70
C VAL A 125 23.15 -16.71 -3.14
N ASP A 126 24.44 -17.03 -3.31
CA ASP A 126 25.01 -17.49 -4.58
C ASP A 126 25.04 -19.03 -4.70
N THR A 127 24.75 -19.77 -3.62
CA THR A 127 24.69 -21.24 -3.62
C THR A 127 23.25 -21.74 -3.82
N VAL A 128 22.95 -22.23 -5.02
CA VAL A 128 21.66 -22.86 -5.37
C VAL A 128 21.54 -24.26 -4.76
N VAL A 129 20.49 -24.45 -3.98
CA VAL A 129 20.04 -25.72 -3.37
C VAL A 129 19.17 -26.49 -4.36
N ALA A 130 18.15 -25.84 -4.93
CA ALA A 130 17.23 -26.41 -5.91
C ALA A 130 16.77 -25.39 -6.96
N GLU A 131 16.33 -25.86 -8.12
CA GLU A 131 15.71 -25.05 -9.18
C GLU A 131 14.39 -25.68 -9.63
N LEU A 132 13.32 -24.88 -9.70
CA LEU A 132 11.97 -25.27 -10.11
C LEU A 132 11.46 -24.37 -11.24
N ALA A 133 11.08 -24.98 -12.36
CA ALA A 133 10.40 -24.30 -13.45
C ALA A 133 8.89 -24.25 -13.20
N ILE A 134 8.30 -23.05 -13.25
CA ILE A 134 6.90 -22.78 -12.90
C ILE A 134 6.14 -22.28 -14.13
N GLY A 135 5.01 -22.93 -14.41
CA GLY A 135 4.03 -22.51 -15.41
C GLY A 135 4.56 -22.47 -16.84
N VAL A 136 3.93 -21.62 -17.65
CA VAL A 136 4.20 -21.44 -19.10
C VAL A 136 4.63 -20.01 -19.45
N GLY A 137 5.39 -19.41 -18.53
CA GLY A 137 6.00 -18.09 -18.67
C GLY A 137 5.04 -16.93 -18.50
N GLY A 138 5.57 -15.73 -18.73
CA GLY A 138 5.04 -14.50 -18.14
C GLY A 138 5.90 -14.07 -16.95
N GLN A 139 5.41 -13.08 -16.22
CA GLN A 139 6.16 -12.41 -15.15
C GLN A 139 5.65 -12.83 -13.77
N VAL A 140 6.50 -12.86 -12.76
CA VAL A 140 6.08 -12.80 -11.36
C VAL A 140 5.45 -11.44 -11.11
N ALA A 141 4.22 -11.45 -10.61
CA ALA A 141 3.45 -10.27 -10.28
C ALA A 141 3.25 -10.10 -8.76
N GLY A 142 3.29 -11.18 -7.98
CA GLY A 142 3.27 -11.15 -6.52
C GLY A 142 3.59 -12.50 -5.91
N VAL A 143 4.14 -12.51 -4.70
CA VAL A 143 4.45 -13.70 -3.90
C VAL A 143 3.96 -13.49 -2.47
N LEU A 144 3.51 -14.56 -1.81
CA LEU A 144 3.18 -14.62 -0.39
C LEU A 144 3.64 -15.97 0.17
N GLY A 145 4.29 -15.99 1.33
CA GLY A 145 4.62 -17.23 2.04
C GLY A 145 3.67 -17.49 3.22
N ASP A 146 3.30 -18.75 3.43
CA ASP A 146 2.68 -19.23 4.67
C ASP A 146 3.19 -20.63 5.00
N GLY A 147 3.83 -20.78 6.16
CA GLY A 147 4.38 -22.04 6.64
C GLY A 147 5.38 -22.69 5.67
N HIS A 148 4.93 -23.74 4.97
CA HIS A 148 5.71 -24.48 3.97
C HIS A 148 5.16 -24.32 2.55
N PHE A 149 4.27 -23.34 2.34
CA PHE A 149 3.74 -22.98 1.03
C PHE A 149 4.25 -21.61 0.59
N LEU A 150 4.60 -21.50 -0.69
CA LEU A 150 4.71 -20.22 -1.38
C LEU A 150 3.58 -20.10 -2.40
N TYR A 151 2.80 -19.05 -2.27
CA TYR A 151 1.77 -18.66 -3.22
C TYR A 151 2.36 -17.64 -4.18
N LEU A 152 2.20 -17.86 -5.48
CA LEU A 152 2.80 -17.03 -6.53
C LEU A 152 1.73 -16.67 -7.56
N VAL A 153 1.47 -15.39 -7.78
CA VAL A 153 0.71 -14.94 -8.97
C VAL A 153 1.68 -14.55 -10.09
N THR A 154 1.52 -15.21 -11.24
CA THR A 154 2.19 -14.81 -12.47
C THR A 154 1.22 -14.06 -13.41
N ALA A 155 1.76 -13.19 -14.26
CA ALA A 155 1.03 -12.40 -15.26
C ALA A 155 1.60 -12.64 -16.67
N ARG A 156 0.77 -13.15 -17.58
CA ARG A 156 1.11 -13.45 -18.97
C ARG A 156 0.18 -12.66 -19.90
N PRO A 157 0.65 -11.57 -20.53
CA PRO A 157 -0.11 -10.94 -21.60
C PRO A 157 -0.23 -11.89 -22.79
N ASN A 158 -1.45 -12.04 -23.30
CA ASN A 158 -1.73 -12.75 -24.54
C ASN A 158 -2.08 -11.69 -25.60
N VAL A 159 -1.46 -11.79 -26.78
CA VAL A 159 -1.66 -10.86 -27.89
C VAL A 159 -2.12 -11.65 -29.10
N ARG A 160 -3.26 -11.29 -29.69
CA ARG A 160 -3.88 -12.02 -30.80
C ARG A 160 -4.15 -11.09 -31.98
N GLU A 161 -3.63 -11.47 -33.14
CA GLU A 161 -3.92 -10.79 -34.41
C GLU A 161 -5.20 -11.40 -35.03
N GLU A 162 -6.23 -10.59 -35.24
CA GLU A 162 -7.34 -10.93 -36.14
C GLU A 162 -7.19 -10.19 -37.47
N ILE A 163 -7.12 -10.95 -38.57
CA ILE A 163 -7.05 -10.39 -39.93
C ILE A 163 -8.47 -10.21 -40.45
N VAL A 164 -8.90 -8.95 -40.57
CA VAL A 164 -10.20 -8.56 -41.12
C VAL A 164 -10.05 -7.88 -42.49
N ASP A 165 -11.15 -7.72 -43.24
CA ASP A 165 -11.14 -7.11 -44.58
C ASP A 165 -10.54 -5.68 -44.64
N SER A 166 -10.45 -4.98 -43.50
CA SER A 166 -9.86 -3.64 -43.38
C SER A 166 -8.40 -3.61 -42.88
N GLY A 167 -7.79 -4.76 -42.54
CA GLY A 167 -6.43 -4.85 -41.99
C GLY A 167 -6.35 -5.79 -40.78
N SER A 168 -5.26 -5.67 -40.01
CA SER A 168 -5.11 -6.42 -38.74
C SER A 168 -5.70 -5.65 -37.57
N ILE A 169 -6.52 -6.31 -36.76
CA ILE A 169 -6.92 -5.89 -35.41
C ILE A 169 -6.05 -6.66 -34.42
N TRP A 170 -5.69 -6.02 -33.31
CA TRP A 170 -4.92 -6.64 -32.22
C TRP A 170 -5.80 -6.68 -30.97
N GLU A 171 -6.16 -7.89 -30.55
CA GLU A 171 -6.79 -8.16 -29.27
C GLU A 171 -5.70 -8.35 -28.20
N TYR A 172 -5.97 -7.85 -27.00
CA TYR A 172 -5.06 -7.90 -25.86
C TYR A 172 -5.79 -8.45 -24.64
N GLU A 173 -5.23 -9.49 -24.05
CA GLU A 173 -5.69 -10.06 -22.78
C GLU A 173 -4.49 -10.23 -21.84
N THR A 174 -4.75 -10.45 -20.55
CA THR A 174 -3.73 -10.90 -19.60
C THR A 174 -4.29 -12.08 -18.81
N THR A 175 -3.62 -13.24 -18.91
CA THR A 175 -3.85 -14.35 -18.00
C THR A 175 -3.02 -14.13 -16.74
N TYR A 176 -3.67 -14.16 -15.59
CA TYR A 176 -3.02 -14.33 -14.30
C TYR A 176 -3.13 -15.80 -13.88
N THR A 177 -2.05 -16.35 -13.34
CA THR A 177 -2.04 -17.71 -12.79
C THR A 177 -1.59 -17.68 -11.34
N THR A 178 -2.48 -18.05 -10.41
CA THR A 178 -2.08 -18.35 -9.03
C THR A 178 -1.51 -19.77 -9.01
N HIS A 179 -0.27 -19.92 -8.57
CA HIS A 179 0.39 -21.21 -8.31
C HIS A 179 0.49 -21.42 -6.80
N VAL A 180 0.31 -22.67 -6.36
CA VAL A 180 0.66 -23.11 -5.00
C VAL A 180 1.91 -23.98 -5.08
N LEU A 181 2.96 -23.57 -4.38
CA LEU A 181 4.26 -24.23 -4.35
C LEU A 181 4.47 -24.85 -2.97
N ASP A 182 4.89 -26.10 -2.91
CA ASP A 182 5.33 -26.79 -1.70
C ASP A 182 6.86 -26.68 -1.56
N VAL A 183 7.29 -26.19 -0.40
CA VAL A 183 8.69 -26.01 -0.01
C VAL A 183 9.02 -26.68 1.33
N GLU A 184 8.22 -27.66 1.81
CA GLU A 184 8.55 -28.45 3.03
C GLU A 184 9.92 -29.13 2.91
N ASN A 185 10.33 -29.45 1.68
CA ASN A 185 11.68 -29.91 1.37
C ASN A 185 12.40 -28.95 0.40
N PRO A 186 13.27 -28.04 0.89
CA PRO A 186 14.08 -27.13 0.07
C PRO A 186 14.95 -27.80 -1.00
N ASP A 187 15.36 -29.07 -0.83
CA ASP A 187 16.12 -29.83 -1.85
C ASP A 187 15.24 -30.29 -3.03
N ALA A 188 13.91 -30.30 -2.89
CA ALA A 188 12.98 -30.82 -3.90
C ALA A 188 11.60 -30.12 -3.86
N PRO A 189 11.53 -28.79 -4.04
CA PRO A 189 10.27 -28.05 -4.07
C PRO A 189 9.39 -28.47 -5.26
N THR A 190 8.07 -28.34 -5.14
CA THR A 190 7.13 -28.74 -6.20
C THR A 190 6.00 -27.75 -6.41
N VAL A 191 5.40 -27.74 -7.62
CA VAL A 191 4.12 -27.07 -7.87
C VAL A 191 3.00 -28.06 -7.52
N LEU A 192 2.18 -27.78 -6.52
CA LEU A 192 1.06 -28.64 -6.13
C LEU A 192 -0.15 -28.46 -7.05
N GLY A 193 -0.51 -27.20 -7.31
CA GLY A 193 -1.71 -26.81 -8.04
C GLY A 193 -1.56 -25.43 -8.69
N SER A 194 -2.46 -25.10 -9.61
CA SER A 194 -2.47 -23.79 -10.27
C SER A 194 -3.87 -23.44 -10.80
N ALA A 195 -4.27 -22.18 -10.66
CA ALA A 195 -5.55 -21.66 -11.09
C ALA A 195 -5.35 -20.44 -12.02
N GLU A 196 -5.94 -20.46 -13.21
CA GLU A 196 -5.85 -19.35 -14.19
C GLU A 196 -7.12 -18.48 -14.19
N SER A 197 -6.94 -17.17 -14.39
CA SER A 197 -7.99 -16.22 -14.74
C SER A 197 -7.48 -15.28 -15.83
N THR A 198 -8.27 -15.06 -16.88
CA THR A 198 -7.91 -14.17 -17.99
C THR A 198 -8.86 -12.98 -18.03
N ILE A 199 -8.30 -11.77 -18.16
CA ILE A 199 -9.06 -10.52 -18.32
C ILE A 199 -8.62 -9.76 -19.56
N GLU A 200 -9.51 -8.88 -20.05
CA GLU A 200 -9.22 -8.00 -21.18
C GLU A 200 -8.18 -6.93 -20.80
N GLY A 201 -7.37 -6.53 -21.80
CA GLY A 201 -6.34 -5.52 -21.69
C GLY A 201 -4.93 -6.09 -21.49
N PHE A 202 -3.95 -5.31 -21.94
CA PHE A 202 -2.53 -5.63 -21.81
C PHE A 202 -1.99 -5.10 -20.47
N ARG A 203 -1.68 -5.99 -19.52
CA ARG A 203 -1.30 -5.64 -18.13
C ARG A 203 0.07 -6.20 -17.74
N TYR A 204 1.05 -6.04 -18.63
CA TYR A 204 2.47 -6.30 -18.36
C TYR A 204 2.98 -5.37 -17.22
N TRP A 205 3.91 -5.86 -16.40
CA TRP A 205 4.36 -5.25 -15.14
C TRP A 205 3.27 -5.06 -14.06
N SER A 206 2.18 -5.83 -14.08
CA SER A 206 1.27 -5.92 -12.92
C SER A 206 2.03 -6.28 -11.63
N GLN A 207 1.68 -5.65 -10.51
CA GLN A 207 2.23 -5.97 -9.18
C GLN A 207 1.12 -6.12 -8.14
N PHE A 208 1.23 -7.14 -7.30
CA PHE A 208 0.24 -7.51 -6.28
C PHE A 208 0.86 -7.74 -4.90
N ARG A 209 0.16 -7.28 -3.86
CA ARG A 209 0.24 -7.81 -2.50
C ARG A 209 -0.62 -9.07 -2.44
N GLY A 210 -0.07 -10.18 -1.94
CA GLY A 210 -0.87 -11.31 -1.47
C GLY A 210 -1.27 -11.08 -0.02
N ASP A 211 -2.48 -11.48 0.35
CA ASP A 211 -3.01 -11.43 1.70
C ASP A 211 -4.02 -12.57 1.94
N PHE A 212 -4.33 -12.90 3.18
CA PHE A 212 -5.32 -13.94 3.52
C PHE A 212 -6.58 -13.32 4.11
N LEU A 213 -7.74 -13.67 3.54
CA LEU A 213 -9.03 -13.31 4.11
C LEU A 213 -9.35 -14.20 5.32
N PRO A 214 -10.21 -13.75 6.26
CA PRO A 214 -10.53 -14.51 7.49
C PRO A 214 -11.11 -15.92 7.28
N GLY A 215 -11.58 -16.25 6.08
CA GLY A 215 -12.03 -17.60 5.69
C GLY A 215 -10.92 -18.55 5.23
N GLY A 216 -9.71 -18.05 4.96
CA GLY A 216 -8.58 -18.80 4.38
C GLY A 216 -8.44 -18.67 2.86
N GLU A 217 -9.29 -17.89 2.19
CA GLU A 217 -9.09 -17.51 0.78
C GLU A 217 -7.89 -16.58 0.60
N LEU A 218 -7.10 -16.83 -0.44
CA LEU A 218 -5.98 -16.00 -0.85
C LEU A 218 -6.49 -14.83 -1.71
N LEU A 219 -6.22 -13.61 -1.28
CA LEU A 219 -6.53 -12.38 -1.98
C LEU A 219 -5.25 -11.78 -2.59
N TRP A 220 -5.26 -11.53 -3.90
CA TRP A 220 -4.27 -10.70 -4.57
C TRP A 220 -4.83 -9.29 -4.76
N VAL A 221 -4.23 -8.31 -4.08
CA VAL A 221 -4.55 -6.87 -4.18
C VAL A 221 -3.52 -6.17 -5.06
N PRO A 222 -3.92 -5.38 -6.08
CA PRO A 222 -2.97 -4.66 -6.92
C PRO A 222 -2.32 -3.52 -6.13
N GLU A 223 -1.01 -3.33 -6.26
CA GLU A 223 -0.31 -2.23 -5.58
C GLU A 223 -0.14 -1.00 -6.48
N ASN A 224 0.48 -1.17 -7.66
CA ASN A 224 0.60 -0.11 -8.65
C ASN A 224 -0.67 -0.03 -9.50
N ALA A 225 -1.77 0.38 -8.86
CA ALA A 225 -3.10 0.44 -9.44
C ALA A 225 -3.32 1.65 -10.37
N GLY A 226 -2.36 1.98 -11.25
CA GLY A 226 -2.46 3.14 -12.15
C GLY A 226 -1.57 3.09 -13.40
N THR A 227 -0.28 2.78 -13.27
CA THR A 227 0.72 3.02 -14.34
C THR A 227 0.99 1.83 -15.28
N SER A 228 0.02 1.58 -16.16
CA SER A 228 0.17 0.67 -17.31
C SER A 228 1.25 1.13 -18.31
N GLY A 229 1.90 0.17 -18.98
CA GLY A 229 2.80 0.44 -20.11
C GLY A 229 4.29 0.17 -19.84
N PHE A 230 5.04 1.19 -19.43
CA PHE A 230 6.51 1.16 -19.39
C PHE A 230 7.17 1.76 -18.13
N GLY A 231 6.38 2.11 -17.10
CA GLY A 231 6.84 2.87 -15.93
C GLY A 231 7.14 2.02 -14.69
N ARG A 232 8.19 1.19 -14.69
CA ARG A 232 8.60 0.35 -13.54
C ARG A 232 9.29 1.17 -12.41
N GLY A 233 8.63 2.25 -11.99
CA GLY A 233 9.16 3.30 -11.13
C GLY A 233 8.36 4.62 -11.13
N TYR A 234 7.14 4.66 -11.66
CA TYR A 234 6.23 5.81 -11.53
C TYR A 234 5.03 5.43 -10.65
N PRO A 235 5.13 5.64 -9.32
CA PRO A 235 3.96 5.56 -8.46
C PRO A 235 3.01 6.74 -8.73
N GLU A 236 1.71 6.43 -8.80
CA GLU A 236 0.62 7.30 -8.37
C GLU A 236 0.56 8.71 -9.00
N LEU A 237 0.42 8.78 -10.31
CA LEU A 237 0.38 10.05 -11.02
C LEU A 237 -1.01 10.69 -10.96
N ASP A 238 -1.19 11.79 -10.23
CA ASP A 238 -2.33 12.73 -10.40
C ASP A 238 -2.19 13.54 -11.72
N ALA A 239 -1.62 12.93 -12.76
CA ALA A 239 -1.26 13.55 -14.03
C ALA A 239 -2.48 13.61 -14.97
N GLY A 240 -3.48 14.42 -14.60
CA GLY A 240 -4.70 14.65 -15.36
C GLY A 240 -4.43 15.10 -16.81
N GLU A 241 -4.44 14.14 -17.75
CA GLU A 241 -4.19 14.23 -19.19
C GLU A 241 -2.91 14.97 -19.68
N GLY A 242 -2.05 15.47 -18.78
CA GLY A 242 -0.86 16.27 -19.10
C GLY A 242 0.18 15.60 -20.02
N LEU A 243 0.14 14.28 -20.18
CA LEU A 243 1.04 13.50 -21.05
C LEU A 243 0.56 13.36 -22.51
N ARG A 244 -0.62 13.87 -22.90
CA ARG A 244 -1.09 13.83 -24.31
C ARG A 244 -0.46 14.93 -25.18
N GLY A 245 0.86 14.84 -25.35
CA GLY A 245 1.72 15.91 -25.88
C GLY A 245 2.42 15.70 -27.24
N GLY A 246 2.25 14.59 -27.95
CA GLY A 246 2.73 14.54 -29.36
C GLY A 246 2.90 13.19 -30.10
N ASP A 247 3.12 12.06 -29.42
CA ASP A 247 3.56 10.84 -30.12
C ASP A 247 2.42 9.98 -30.68
N VAL A 248 2.48 9.75 -32.01
CA VAL A 248 1.49 9.01 -32.81
C VAL A 248 1.88 7.52 -32.97
N TRP A 249 2.90 7.06 -32.23
CA TRP A 249 3.57 5.77 -32.45
C TRP A 249 3.30 4.69 -31.39
N TRP A 250 2.58 5.02 -30.31
CA TRP A 250 2.36 4.11 -29.19
C TRP A 250 0.88 3.73 -29.06
N PRO A 251 0.51 2.44 -29.01
CA PRO A 251 -0.83 2.04 -28.63
C PRO A 251 -1.09 2.44 -27.17
N TYR A 252 -2.20 3.14 -26.95
CA TYR A 252 -2.60 3.66 -25.64
C TYR A 252 -3.15 2.52 -24.78
N TYR A 253 -2.31 1.89 -23.96
CA TYR A 253 -2.76 0.96 -22.93
C TYR A 253 -3.25 1.75 -21.72
N GLY A 254 -4.57 1.82 -21.55
CA GLY A 254 -5.20 2.57 -20.46
C GLY A 254 -4.75 2.10 -19.07
N ALA A 255 -4.77 3.02 -18.10
CA ALA A 255 -4.57 2.69 -16.70
C ALA A 255 -5.52 1.56 -16.30
N GLY A 256 -5.01 0.53 -15.62
CA GLY A 256 -5.84 -0.56 -15.16
C GLY A 256 -6.74 -0.09 -14.04
N ASP A 257 -8.01 -0.50 -14.05
CA ASP A 257 -9.08 -0.12 -13.09
C ASP A 257 -8.82 -0.57 -11.64
N GLY A 258 -7.60 -1.00 -11.32
CA GLY A 258 -7.28 -2.05 -10.35
C GLY A 258 -7.94 -3.38 -10.74
N THR A 259 -7.42 -4.51 -10.28
CA THR A 259 -8.18 -5.78 -10.30
C THR A 259 -7.72 -6.64 -9.16
N ILE A 260 -8.67 -7.11 -8.34
CA ILE A 260 -8.43 -8.13 -7.31
C ILE A 260 -8.68 -9.51 -7.89
N ILE A 261 -7.93 -10.49 -7.40
CA ILE A 261 -8.11 -11.91 -7.71
C ILE A 261 -8.24 -12.64 -6.37
N ILE A 262 -9.34 -13.37 -6.17
CA ILE A 262 -9.56 -14.19 -4.98
C ILE A 262 -9.50 -15.66 -5.39
N THR A 263 -8.60 -16.40 -4.77
CA THR A 263 -8.33 -17.81 -5.06
C THR A 263 -8.58 -18.64 -3.80
N ARG A 264 -9.47 -19.64 -3.86
CA ARG A 264 -9.60 -20.64 -2.79
C ARG A 264 -8.43 -21.63 -2.90
N VAL A 265 -7.79 -21.89 -1.77
CA VAL A 265 -6.56 -22.71 -1.66
C VAL A 265 -6.67 -23.81 -0.58
N ASP A 266 -7.90 -24.18 -0.19
CA ASP A 266 -8.19 -25.22 0.81
C ASP A 266 -7.80 -26.64 0.32
N ASP A 267 -7.90 -26.88 -0.99
CA ASP A 267 -7.15 -27.93 -1.68
C ASP A 267 -5.97 -27.28 -2.44
N PRO A 268 -4.73 -27.32 -1.91
CA PRO A 268 -3.57 -26.74 -2.59
C PRO A 268 -3.18 -27.48 -3.88
N THR A 269 -3.73 -28.67 -4.14
CA THR A 269 -3.55 -29.41 -5.40
C THR A 269 -4.61 -29.06 -6.45
N GLY A 270 -5.72 -28.45 -6.04
CA GLY A 270 -6.82 -28.02 -6.90
C GLY A 270 -7.36 -26.62 -6.57
N PRO A 271 -6.51 -25.57 -6.52
CA PRO A 271 -6.95 -24.22 -6.22
C PRO A 271 -7.93 -23.69 -7.28
N GLU A 272 -8.87 -22.83 -6.87
CA GLU A 272 -9.93 -22.28 -7.73
C GLU A 272 -9.94 -20.75 -7.63
N VAL A 273 -9.80 -20.03 -8.75
CA VAL A 273 -10.10 -18.59 -8.77
C VAL A 273 -11.62 -18.42 -8.66
N ILE A 274 -12.08 -17.91 -7.53
CA ILE A 274 -13.51 -17.73 -7.25
C ILE A 274 -14.03 -16.38 -7.71
N VAL A 275 -13.16 -15.34 -7.67
CA VAL A 275 -13.49 -13.99 -8.14
C VAL A 275 -12.28 -13.37 -8.84
N THR A 276 -12.55 -12.70 -9.96
CA THR A 276 -11.66 -11.68 -10.53
C THR A 276 -12.51 -10.45 -10.79
N MET A 277 -12.21 -9.34 -10.11
CA MET A 277 -13.05 -8.14 -10.15
C MET A 277 -12.19 -6.87 -10.25
N PRO A 278 -12.47 -5.94 -11.19
CA PRO A 278 -11.79 -4.65 -11.19
C PRO A 278 -12.13 -3.86 -9.91
N LEU A 279 -11.22 -3.03 -9.37
CA LEU A 279 -11.55 -2.24 -8.18
C LEU A 279 -12.66 -1.24 -8.52
N ILE A 280 -12.41 -0.46 -9.56
CA ILE A 280 -13.34 0.53 -10.12
C ILE A 280 -14.25 -0.15 -11.15
N GLY A 281 -15.47 0.35 -11.32
CA GLY A 281 -16.36 -0.07 -12.41
C GLY A 281 -15.98 0.57 -13.74
N SER A 282 -15.97 -0.22 -14.82
CA SER A 282 -15.81 0.27 -16.19
C SER A 282 -17.11 0.90 -16.70
N ASP A 283 -17.21 2.24 -16.70
CA ASP A 283 -18.29 2.96 -17.39
C ASP A 283 -17.89 3.29 -18.83
N GLU A 284 -18.80 3.10 -19.79
CA GLU A 284 -18.59 3.35 -21.23
C GLU A 284 -18.57 4.85 -21.61
N GLY A 285 -17.96 5.69 -20.76
CA GLY A 285 -17.89 7.14 -20.91
C GLY A 285 -16.69 7.62 -21.73
N ALA A 286 -16.90 7.90 -23.01
CA ALA A 286 -15.86 8.49 -23.86
C ALA A 286 -15.39 9.86 -23.33
N GLY A 287 -14.15 9.94 -22.84
CA GLY A 287 -13.59 11.14 -22.21
C GLY A 287 -13.58 11.14 -20.67
N ILE A 288 -13.82 9.97 -20.05
CA ILE A 288 -13.56 9.71 -18.63
C ILE A 288 -12.29 8.86 -18.51
N TYR A 289 -11.43 9.20 -17.56
CA TYR A 289 -10.26 8.46 -17.11
C TYR A 289 -10.43 8.14 -15.63
N ARG A 290 -10.00 6.96 -15.17
CA ARG A 290 -10.01 6.60 -13.74
C ARG A 290 -8.70 5.92 -13.36
N GLU A 291 -8.13 6.33 -12.24
CA GLU A 291 -6.89 5.78 -11.69
C GLU A 291 -7.04 5.58 -10.17
N PRO A 292 -7.04 4.32 -9.70
CA PRO A 292 -6.98 4.01 -8.27
C PRO A 292 -5.66 4.45 -7.62
N GLY A 293 -5.71 4.68 -6.31
CA GLY A 293 -4.54 4.88 -5.44
C GLY A 293 -4.23 3.64 -4.60
N PRO A 294 -3.41 3.79 -3.54
CA PRO A 294 -3.17 2.77 -2.53
C PRO A 294 -4.43 2.04 -2.05
N VAL A 295 -4.29 0.72 -1.89
CA VAL A 295 -5.36 -0.18 -1.47
C VAL A 295 -5.03 -0.80 -0.12
N PHE A 296 -5.83 -0.42 0.87
CA PHE A 296 -5.74 -0.90 2.24
C PHE A 296 -6.71 -2.07 2.43
N LEU A 297 -6.30 -3.07 3.19
CA LEU A 297 -7.15 -4.19 3.62
C LEU A 297 -7.25 -4.11 5.13
N GLU A 298 -8.47 -4.10 5.66
CA GLU A 298 -8.74 -4.24 7.08
C GLU A 298 -9.72 -5.41 7.26
N SER A 299 -9.22 -6.51 7.85
CA SER A 299 -9.94 -7.80 8.00
C SER A 299 -10.49 -8.34 6.67
N ASP A 300 -11.72 -7.98 6.32
CA ASP A 300 -12.45 -8.39 5.11
C ASP A 300 -12.94 -7.19 4.27
N THR A 301 -12.51 -5.96 4.57
CA THR A 301 -12.87 -4.75 3.83
C THR A 301 -11.66 -4.13 3.14
N LEU A 302 -11.75 -3.95 1.82
CA LEU A 302 -10.79 -3.16 1.05
C LEU A 302 -11.23 -1.70 0.98
N THR A 303 -10.37 -0.78 1.45
CA THR A 303 -10.59 0.68 1.37
C THR A 303 -9.53 1.28 0.45
N PHE A 304 -9.95 2.07 -0.54
CA PHE A 304 -9.04 2.76 -1.48
C PHE A 304 -9.59 4.09 -1.96
N GLY A 305 -8.69 5.00 -2.32
CA GLY A 305 -9.02 6.19 -3.10
C GLY A 305 -8.96 5.91 -4.60
N TYR A 306 -9.70 6.67 -5.40
CA TYR A 306 -9.45 6.78 -6.85
C TYR A 306 -9.73 8.21 -7.35
N LEU A 307 -9.07 8.58 -8.44
CA LEU A 307 -9.37 9.81 -9.18
C LEU A 307 -10.26 9.48 -10.40
N GLU A 308 -11.24 10.33 -10.68
CA GLU A 308 -11.94 10.42 -11.96
C GLU A 308 -11.51 11.72 -12.65
N GLY A 309 -10.76 11.57 -13.75
CA GLY A 309 -10.41 12.65 -14.66
C GLY A 309 -11.46 12.76 -15.76
N ARG A 310 -12.02 13.95 -16.00
CA ARG A 310 -13.08 14.15 -17.00
C ARG A 310 -13.02 15.51 -17.67
N TRP A 311 -13.44 15.57 -18.94
CA TRP A 311 -13.59 16.82 -19.67
C TRP A 311 -14.92 17.51 -19.37
N HIS A 312 -14.85 18.76 -18.90
CA HIS A 312 -15.98 19.68 -18.77
C HIS A 312 -15.74 20.91 -19.66
N GLU A 313 -16.52 21.03 -20.74
CA GLU A 313 -16.37 22.04 -21.80
C GLU A 313 -14.96 22.08 -22.42
N ASP A 314 -14.12 23.04 -22.02
CA ASP A 314 -12.74 23.22 -22.50
C ASP A 314 -11.67 22.90 -21.44
N ARG A 315 -12.05 22.24 -20.33
CA ARG A 315 -11.17 21.97 -19.18
C ARG A 315 -11.21 20.51 -18.76
N TYR A 316 -10.07 20.02 -18.28
CA TYR A 316 -9.98 18.77 -17.56
C TYR A 316 -10.24 19.01 -16.06
N GLN A 317 -10.97 18.10 -15.40
CA GLN A 317 -11.26 18.12 -13.97
C GLN A 317 -10.87 16.77 -13.35
N ASN A 318 -10.09 16.79 -12.27
CA ASN A 318 -9.87 15.61 -11.42
C ASN A 318 -10.79 15.70 -10.21
N ILE A 319 -11.55 14.64 -9.96
CA ILE A 319 -12.43 14.49 -8.79
C ILE A 319 -12.03 13.23 -8.05
N HIS A 320 -11.85 13.32 -6.74
CA HIS A 320 -11.40 12.19 -5.93
C HIS A 320 -12.56 11.53 -5.19
N PHE A 321 -12.46 10.22 -5.09
CA PHE A 321 -13.47 9.36 -4.52
C PHE A 321 -12.82 8.34 -3.59
N LEU A 322 -13.47 8.09 -2.46
CA LEU A 322 -13.19 6.96 -1.58
C LEU A 322 -14.18 5.84 -1.92
N GLN A 323 -13.68 4.61 -1.99
CA GLN A 323 -14.47 3.44 -2.29
C GLN A 323 -14.09 2.30 -1.35
N GLN A 324 -15.11 1.59 -0.86
CA GLN A 324 -14.94 0.36 -0.09
C GLN A 324 -15.47 -0.84 -0.87
N ILE A 325 -14.85 -2.00 -0.67
CA ILE A 325 -15.33 -3.31 -1.13
C ILE A 325 -15.37 -4.24 0.09
N ASP A 326 -16.56 -4.73 0.40
CA ASP A 326 -16.83 -5.76 1.40
C ASP A 326 -16.55 -7.15 0.80
N LEU A 327 -15.67 -7.92 1.45
CA LEU A 327 -15.25 -9.28 1.10
C LEU A 327 -15.69 -10.31 2.16
N SER A 328 -16.62 -9.97 3.06
CA SER A 328 -17.12 -10.87 4.10
C SER A 328 -17.82 -12.13 3.54
N ASP A 329 -18.30 -12.05 2.29
CA ASP A 329 -18.47 -13.20 1.38
C ASP A 329 -17.44 -13.09 0.24
N PRO A 330 -16.29 -13.80 0.31
CA PRO A 330 -15.25 -13.77 -0.72
C PRO A 330 -15.71 -14.28 -2.10
N SER A 331 -16.87 -14.93 -2.18
CA SER A 331 -17.45 -15.40 -3.44
C SER A 331 -18.41 -14.38 -4.08
N LEU A 332 -18.88 -13.39 -3.31
CA LEU A 332 -19.78 -12.32 -3.77
C LEU A 332 -19.36 -10.91 -3.25
N PRO A 333 -18.11 -10.43 -3.49
CA PRO A 333 -17.67 -9.08 -3.11
C PRO A 333 -18.66 -7.97 -3.46
N THR A 334 -18.98 -7.11 -2.50
CA THR A 334 -19.93 -6.00 -2.71
C THR A 334 -19.22 -4.65 -2.66
N ARG A 335 -19.49 -3.79 -3.65
CA ARG A 335 -18.99 -2.40 -3.62
C ARG A 335 -19.90 -1.57 -2.73
N GLY A 336 -19.31 -0.92 -1.72
CA GLY A 336 -19.98 0.09 -0.91
C GLY A 336 -20.36 1.34 -1.71
N LYS A 337 -20.91 2.35 -1.03
CA LYS A 337 -21.15 3.65 -1.67
C LYS A 337 -19.82 4.36 -1.93
N THR A 338 -19.70 4.98 -3.09
CA THR A 338 -18.63 5.93 -3.40
C THR A 338 -18.84 7.22 -2.61
N VAL A 339 -17.80 7.71 -1.93
CA VAL A 339 -17.81 8.95 -1.13
C VAL A 339 -16.89 9.98 -1.78
N ASN A 340 -17.27 11.26 -1.80
CA ASN A 340 -16.41 12.31 -2.35
C ASN A 340 -15.34 12.71 -1.32
N VAL A 341 -14.09 12.78 -1.75
CA VAL A 341 -12.93 13.18 -0.93
C VAL A 341 -12.15 14.30 -1.64
N PRO A 342 -11.37 15.13 -0.93
CA PRO A 342 -10.74 16.28 -1.56
C PRO A 342 -9.49 15.87 -2.38
N GLY A 343 -8.74 14.86 -1.92
CA GLY A 343 -7.59 14.27 -2.62
C GLY A 343 -7.70 12.75 -2.81
N LEU A 344 -6.75 12.16 -3.53
CA LEU A 344 -6.54 10.71 -3.60
C LEU A 344 -6.01 10.20 -2.25
N LEU A 345 -6.59 9.13 -1.69
CA LEU A 345 -6.13 8.53 -0.44
C LEU A 345 -4.67 8.04 -0.54
N LYS A 346 -3.84 8.39 0.45
CA LYS A 346 -2.44 7.92 0.58
C LYS A 346 -2.18 7.15 1.86
N HIS A 347 -2.90 7.46 2.93
CA HIS A 347 -2.82 6.78 4.21
C HIS A 347 -4.08 7.07 5.03
N PHE A 348 -4.29 6.32 6.11
CA PHE A 348 -5.28 6.63 7.12
C PHE A 348 -4.70 6.32 8.50
N LEU A 349 -4.99 7.18 9.48
CA LEU A 349 -4.67 6.94 10.87
C LEU A 349 -5.96 6.55 11.59
N ALA A 350 -6.10 5.25 11.83
CA ALA A 350 -7.08 4.73 12.78
C ALA A 350 -6.74 5.30 14.17
N THR A 351 -7.67 6.04 14.76
CA THR A 351 -7.53 6.55 16.12
C THR A 351 -7.71 5.40 17.13
N GLU A 352 -7.27 5.56 18.40
CA GLU A 352 -7.27 4.50 19.45
C GLU A 352 -8.67 3.96 19.85
N SER A 353 -9.68 4.25 19.05
CA SER A 353 -11.09 4.30 19.41
C SER A 353 -12.04 4.23 18.20
N GLY A 354 -11.54 3.85 17.01
CA GLY A 354 -12.37 3.38 15.89
C GLY A 354 -12.89 4.44 14.91
N GLY A 355 -12.37 5.67 14.94
CA GLY A 355 -12.59 6.66 13.87
C GLY A 355 -11.33 6.90 13.04
N ASP A 356 -11.47 7.15 11.74
CA ASP A 356 -10.34 7.34 10.82
C ASP A 356 -10.07 8.83 10.51
N VAL A 357 -8.79 9.21 10.56
CA VAL A 357 -8.28 10.39 9.86
C VAL A 357 -7.72 9.94 8.51
N LEU A 358 -8.41 10.25 7.43
CA LEU A 358 -7.95 10.01 6.07
C LEU A 358 -6.93 11.07 5.66
N PHE A 359 -5.74 10.62 5.25
CA PHE A 359 -4.75 11.47 4.60
C PHE A 359 -4.88 11.32 3.09
N THR A 360 -5.31 12.40 2.46
CA THR A 360 -5.54 12.47 1.02
C THR A 360 -4.65 13.52 0.39
N THR A 361 -4.30 13.36 -0.89
CA THR A 361 -3.39 14.27 -1.59
C THR A 361 -3.86 14.53 -3.01
N ARG A 362 -3.60 15.73 -3.51
CA ARG A 362 -3.91 16.14 -4.88
C ARG A 362 -2.87 17.11 -5.42
N GLN A 363 -2.83 17.27 -6.72
CA GLN A 363 -2.23 18.43 -7.35
C GLN A 363 -2.95 19.71 -6.89
N LYS A 364 -2.19 20.73 -6.49
CA LYS A 364 -2.70 22.07 -6.28
C LYS A 364 -3.07 22.66 -7.63
N ILE A 365 -4.26 23.23 -7.74
CA ILE A 365 -4.66 23.96 -8.94
C ILE A 365 -4.49 25.45 -8.64
N GLY A 366 -3.54 26.08 -9.34
CA GLY A 366 -3.45 27.52 -9.39
C GLY A 366 -4.46 28.10 -10.38
N VAL A 367 -4.66 29.41 -10.34
CA VAL A 367 -5.33 30.14 -11.42
C VAL A 367 -4.56 31.45 -11.61
N ASP A 368 -4.34 31.84 -12.85
CA ASP A 368 -3.73 33.12 -13.18
C ASP A 368 -4.65 34.26 -12.73
N GLU A 369 -4.22 35.03 -11.73
CA GLU A 369 -4.91 36.22 -11.19
C GLU A 369 -5.35 37.21 -12.28
N SER A 370 -4.60 37.32 -13.38
CA SER A 370 -4.82 38.29 -14.46
C SER A 370 -5.76 37.83 -15.57
N THR A 371 -5.79 36.51 -15.89
CA THR A 371 -6.70 35.94 -16.91
C THR A 371 -7.85 35.13 -16.34
N LYS A 372 -7.84 34.84 -15.03
CA LYS A 372 -8.75 33.95 -14.30
C LYS A 372 -8.88 32.57 -14.96
N ARG A 373 -7.75 32.05 -15.47
CA ARG A 373 -7.60 30.70 -16.06
C ARG A 373 -6.86 29.75 -15.12
N SER A 374 -7.47 28.60 -14.84
CA SER A 374 -6.90 27.57 -13.98
C SER A 374 -5.72 26.89 -14.66
N PHE A 375 -4.72 26.50 -13.87
CA PHE A 375 -3.56 25.74 -14.30
C PHE A 375 -3.14 24.75 -13.20
N TRP A 376 -2.62 23.60 -13.60
CA TRP A 376 -2.04 22.62 -12.70
C TRP A 376 -0.72 23.18 -12.12
N SER A 377 -0.66 23.40 -10.81
CA SER A 377 0.56 23.81 -10.12
C SER A 377 1.52 22.62 -10.01
N PRO A 378 2.84 22.81 -9.94
CA PRO A 378 3.74 21.71 -9.58
C PRO A 378 3.59 21.31 -8.10
N ASP A 379 2.98 22.15 -7.25
CA ASP A 379 2.74 21.87 -5.84
C ASP A 379 1.64 20.81 -5.63
N ALA A 380 1.76 20.05 -4.55
CA ALA A 380 0.67 19.22 -4.01
C ALA A 380 -0.10 19.98 -2.91
N VAL A 381 -1.31 19.52 -2.61
CA VAL A 381 -1.97 19.76 -1.33
C VAL A 381 -2.19 18.42 -0.64
N VAL A 382 -1.83 18.36 0.63
CA VAL A 382 -2.09 17.23 1.53
C VAL A 382 -3.23 17.65 2.47
N GLU A 383 -4.24 16.80 2.59
CA GLU A 383 -5.56 17.14 3.13
C GLU A 383 -6.00 16.05 4.11
N ALA A 384 -6.19 16.43 5.39
CA ALA A 384 -6.67 15.55 6.45
C ALA A 384 -8.19 15.66 6.57
N SER A 385 -8.89 14.53 6.48
CA SER A 385 -10.35 14.48 6.60
C SER A 385 -10.79 13.42 7.61
N VAL A 386 -11.76 13.75 8.47
CA VAL A 386 -12.43 12.75 9.31
C VAL A 386 -13.52 12.07 8.50
N PHE A 387 -13.63 10.74 8.62
CA PHE A 387 -14.58 9.90 7.88
C PHE A 387 -15.61 9.27 8.82
N ASP A 388 -16.90 9.38 8.49
CA ASP A 388 -18.03 8.83 9.29
C ASP A 388 -18.63 7.52 8.70
N GLY A 389 -17.96 6.92 7.71
CA GLY A 389 -18.48 5.78 6.94
C GLY A 389 -19.39 6.16 5.75
N LEU A 390 -19.77 7.43 5.60
CA LEU A 390 -20.70 7.93 4.57
C LEU A 390 -20.24 9.23 3.88
N HIS A 391 -19.45 10.06 4.57
CA HIS A 391 -18.97 11.38 4.18
C HIS A 391 -17.57 11.60 4.74
N ALA A 392 -16.74 12.34 3.99
CA ALA A 392 -15.46 12.85 4.47
C ALA A 392 -15.56 14.36 4.73
N TYR A 393 -15.05 14.80 5.88
CA TYR A 393 -15.06 16.19 6.32
C TYR A 393 -13.64 16.71 6.42
N LEU A 394 -13.29 17.71 5.60
CA LEU A 394 -11.97 18.34 5.62
C LEU A 394 -11.75 19.09 6.95
N VAL A 395 -10.69 18.71 7.67
CA VAL A 395 -10.29 19.32 8.95
C VAL A 395 -9.18 20.35 8.73
N ASP A 396 -8.12 19.96 8.04
CA ASP A 396 -6.96 20.83 7.75
C ASP A 396 -6.26 20.42 6.45
N GLN A 397 -5.47 21.33 5.88
CA GLN A 397 -4.70 21.09 4.66
C GLN A 397 -3.41 21.91 4.59
N ILE A 398 -2.31 21.23 4.21
CA ILE A 398 -1.00 21.83 3.98
C ILE A 398 -0.63 21.77 2.49
N GLU A 399 -0.09 22.86 1.95
CA GLU A 399 0.42 22.90 0.58
C GLU A 399 1.91 22.55 0.57
N ILE A 400 2.35 21.68 -0.35
CA ILE A 400 3.76 21.28 -0.45
C ILE A 400 4.31 21.58 -1.83
N ALA A 401 5.30 22.48 -1.89
CA ALA A 401 5.93 22.95 -3.11
C ALA A 401 6.51 21.79 -3.96
N ASP A 402 6.35 21.92 -5.28
CA ASP A 402 6.80 20.96 -6.31
C ASP A 402 6.40 19.48 -6.07
N GLY A 403 5.40 19.21 -5.21
CA GLY A 403 5.02 17.87 -4.75
C GLY A 403 4.08 17.06 -5.65
N ALA A 404 3.49 17.63 -6.70
CA ALA A 404 2.39 17.01 -7.47
C ALA A 404 2.78 15.74 -8.24
N TYR A 405 4.08 15.48 -8.42
CA TYR A 405 4.62 14.36 -9.19
C TYR A 405 5.59 13.50 -8.37
N ILE A 406 5.44 13.53 -7.04
CA ILE A 406 6.37 12.93 -6.07
C ILE A 406 5.58 11.99 -5.15
N PRO A 407 6.05 10.76 -4.89
CA PRO A 407 5.36 9.81 -4.02
C PRO A 407 5.26 10.33 -2.59
N ILE A 408 4.10 10.12 -1.97
CA ILE A 408 3.81 10.42 -0.57
C ILE A 408 3.36 9.13 0.10
N VAL A 409 4.13 8.65 1.07
CA VAL A 409 3.87 7.41 1.82
C VAL A 409 3.61 7.75 3.29
N GLY A 410 2.55 7.20 3.87
CA GLY A 410 2.23 7.40 5.29
C GLY A 410 2.80 6.33 6.22
N TYR A 411 3.08 6.73 7.45
CA TYR A 411 3.46 5.84 8.55
C TYR A 411 3.03 6.49 9.88
N ASP A 412 2.15 5.83 10.65
CA ASP A 412 1.52 6.44 11.84
C ASP A 412 0.90 7.81 11.48
N ARG A 413 1.17 8.86 12.25
CA ARG A 413 0.74 10.23 11.96
C ARG A 413 1.65 10.98 10.97
N PHE A 414 2.63 10.32 10.36
CA PHE A 414 3.62 10.95 9.49
C PHE A 414 3.35 10.68 8.01
N LEU A 415 3.59 11.67 7.17
CA LEU A 415 3.56 11.56 5.70
C LEU A 415 4.94 11.94 5.17
N LEU A 416 5.56 11.03 4.42
CA LEU A 416 6.93 11.14 3.93
C LEU A 416 6.97 11.26 2.41
N ARG A 417 7.80 12.17 1.90
CA ARG A 417 8.07 12.33 0.46
C ARG A 417 9.52 12.68 0.18
N PRO A 418 10.05 12.32 -1.02
CA PRO A 418 11.27 12.90 -1.56
C PRO A 418 11.27 14.44 -1.50
N LYS A 419 12.35 14.99 -0.95
CA LYS A 419 12.64 16.43 -0.96
C LYS A 419 13.28 16.82 -2.29
N ASP A 420 12.84 17.93 -2.87
CA ASP A 420 13.41 18.56 -4.09
C ASP A 420 13.57 17.63 -5.33
N ALA A 421 12.88 16.47 -5.34
CA ALA A 421 13.07 15.40 -6.32
C ALA A 421 12.31 15.66 -7.64
N LEU A 422 12.89 16.48 -8.50
CA LEU A 422 12.41 16.65 -9.88
C LEU A 422 12.56 15.34 -10.66
N TRP A 423 11.49 14.82 -11.25
CA TRP A 423 11.46 13.51 -11.94
C TRP A 423 12.41 13.39 -13.15
N TRP A 424 12.99 14.50 -13.63
CA TRP A 424 14.01 14.54 -14.68
C TRP A 424 15.44 14.76 -14.17
N SER A 425 15.65 14.98 -12.87
CA SER A 425 16.96 15.31 -12.28
C SER A 425 17.51 14.14 -11.49
N PHE A 426 18.73 13.72 -11.82
CA PHE A 426 19.43 12.59 -11.17
C PHE A 426 20.59 13.04 -10.26
N ASP A 427 21.00 14.31 -10.35
CA ASP A 427 22.01 14.94 -9.50
C ASP A 427 21.35 16.09 -8.71
N GLN A 428 20.84 15.82 -7.50
CA GLN A 428 20.41 16.85 -6.54
C GLN A 428 21.40 16.90 -5.36
N PRO A 429 21.92 18.08 -4.98
CA PRO A 429 22.93 18.19 -3.91
C PRO A 429 22.34 18.14 -2.49
N ASP A 430 21.04 18.43 -2.34
CA ASP A 430 20.34 18.53 -1.05
C ASP A 430 19.30 17.40 -0.91
N ALA A 431 19.70 16.17 -1.23
CA ALA A 431 18.85 14.97 -1.18
C ALA A 431 18.32 14.69 0.24
N GLY A 432 17.05 14.28 0.33
CA GLY A 432 16.41 14.02 1.61
C GLY A 432 14.95 13.59 1.50
N LEU A 433 14.32 13.42 2.66
CA LEU A 433 12.88 13.33 2.83
C LEU A 433 12.35 14.56 3.55
N GLN A 434 11.26 15.11 3.05
CA GLN A 434 10.39 15.99 3.82
C GLN A 434 9.37 15.11 4.56
N VAL A 435 9.09 15.45 5.82
CA VAL A 435 8.18 14.70 6.69
C VAL A 435 7.15 15.67 7.24
N VAL A 436 5.87 15.34 7.09
CA VAL A 436 4.76 16.11 7.67
C VAL A 436 4.12 15.30 8.79
N GLU A 437 4.00 15.87 9.98
CA GLU A 437 3.25 15.30 11.11
C GLU A 437 1.79 15.75 11.08
N TRP A 438 0.88 14.85 11.43
CA TRP A 438 -0.47 15.17 11.86
C TRP A 438 -0.53 15.32 13.39
N SER A 439 -0.74 16.53 13.87
CA SER A 439 -0.95 16.82 15.28
C SER A 439 -2.39 16.54 15.69
N HIS A 440 -2.58 15.41 16.37
CA HIS A 440 -3.87 14.94 16.89
C HIS A 440 -4.51 15.95 17.85
N ASP A 441 -3.74 16.50 18.80
CA ASP A 441 -4.21 17.47 19.81
C ASP A 441 -4.63 18.83 19.21
N GLU A 442 -4.06 19.23 18.09
CA GLU A 442 -4.32 20.52 17.43
C GLU A 442 -5.26 20.40 16.22
N GLY A 443 -5.52 19.18 15.74
CA GLY A 443 -6.28 18.89 14.53
C GLY A 443 -5.63 19.44 13.26
N LYS A 444 -4.29 19.41 13.17
CA LYS A 444 -3.52 20.13 12.13
C LYS A 444 -2.27 19.43 11.65
N PHE A 445 -1.83 19.77 10.44
CA PHE A 445 -0.51 19.41 9.94
C PHE A 445 0.62 20.27 10.52
N ARG A 446 1.82 19.70 10.54
CA ARG A 446 3.09 20.36 10.88
C ARG A 446 4.19 19.86 9.93
N ASP A 447 4.83 20.75 9.18
CA ASP A 447 6.02 20.41 8.39
C ASP A 447 7.22 20.27 9.34
N LEU A 448 7.84 19.08 9.36
CA LEU A 448 8.92 18.71 10.30
C LEU A 448 10.30 19.03 9.71
N GLU A 449 11.35 18.78 10.49
CA GLU A 449 12.72 18.84 9.99
C GLU A 449 12.99 17.74 8.94
N ASN A 450 13.85 18.04 7.96
CA ASN A 450 14.09 17.16 6.82
C ASN A 450 15.09 16.05 7.19
N VAL A 451 14.78 14.79 6.83
CA VAL A 451 15.74 13.69 6.93
C VAL A 451 16.74 13.82 5.78
N ALA A 452 18.02 14.00 6.08
CA ALA A 452 19.06 14.01 5.06
C ALA A 452 19.28 12.60 4.48
N LEU A 453 19.46 12.49 3.16
CA LEU A 453 19.76 11.24 2.46
C LEU A 453 21.03 11.37 1.62
N ASP A 454 21.73 10.26 1.41
CA ASP A 454 22.94 10.18 0.58
C ASP A 454 22.60 9.90 -0.90
N ALA A 455 21.34 9.58 -1.23
CA ALA A 455 20.82 9.43 -2.59
C ALA A 455 19.50 10.21 -2.75
N SER A 456 19.27 10.84 -3.91
CA SER A 456 18.03 11.56 -4.21
C SER A 456 16.92 10.56 -4.56
N PRO A 457 15.89 10.36 -3.72
CA PRO A 457 14.90 9.32 -3.96
C PRO A 457 13.88 9.72 -5.02
N GLN A 458 13.43 8.73 -5.80
CA GLN A 458 12.44 8.85 -6.87
C GLN A 458 11.22 7.95 -6.60
N SER A 459 11.39 6.84 -5.87
CA SER A 459 10.29 6.04 -5.33
C SER A 459 10.52 5.71 -3.85
N LEU A 460 9.42 5.50 -3.13
CA LEU A 460 9.39 5.10 -1.72
C LEU A 460 8.67 3.76 -1.57
N LEU A 461 9.07 2.98 -0.56
CA LEU A 461 8.40 1.76 -0.13
C LEU A 461 8.49 1.65 1.39
N GLN A 462 7.34 1.61 2.08
CA GLN A 462 7.30 1.24 3.49
C GLN A 462 7.15 -0.28 3.62
N ILE A 463 8.00 -0.92 4.43
CA ILE A 463 7.78 -2.28 4.93
C ILE A 463 7.83 -2.19 6.45
N GLY A 464 6.71 -2.47 7.12
CA GLY A 464 6.63 -2.43 8.58
C GLY A 464 7.07 -1.07 9.15
N HIS A 465 8.19 -1.07 9.86
CA HIS A 465 8.78 0.09 10.53
C HIS A 465 9.96 0.75 9.77
N LEU A 466 10.22 0.28 8.54
CA LEU A 466 11.32 0.68 7.67
C LEU A 466 10.78 1.35 6.39
N LEU A 467 11.48 2.37 5.91
CA LEU A 467 11.21 3.02 4.62
C LEU A 467 12.43 2.85 3.71
N PHE A 468 12.21 2.27 2.53
CA PHE A 468 13.20 2.14 1.47
C PHE A 468 13.01 3.30 0.48
N ALA A 469 13.99 4.18 0.42
CA ALA A 469 14.02 5.35 -0.46
C ALA A 469 14.94 5.08 -1.65
N PHE A 470 14.36 4.66 -2.78
CA PHE A 470 15.10 4.27 -3.99
C PHE A 470 15.48 5.51 -4.80
N GLY A 471 16.76 5.70 -5.11
CA GLY A 471 17.26 6.92 -5.74
C GLY A 471 18.33 6.70 -6.81
N SER A 472 18.84 7.80 -7.34
CA SER A 472 19.89 7.82 -8.36
C SER A 472 21.23 7.27 -7.83
N GLY A 473 21.41 5.95 -7.95
CA GLY A 473 22.65 5.24 -7.57
C GLY A 473 22.59 4.46 -6.27
N GLY A 474 21.41 4.28 -5.66
CA GLY A 474 21.28 3.51 -4.43
C GLY A 474 19.86 3.39 -3.88
N VAL A 475 19.77 2.75 -2.72
CA VAL A 475 18.60 2.80 -1.83
C VAL A 475 19.11 3.27 -0.49
N ASP A 476 18.43 4.22 0.13
CA ASP A 476 18.67 4.57 1.53
C ASP A 476 17.53 3.98 2.36
N VAL A 477 17.85 3.29 3.46
CA VAL A 477 16.87 2.60 4.32
C VAL A 477 16.75 3.35 5.65
N ILE A 478 15.55 3.82 5.98
CA ILE A 478 15.29 4.73 7.11
C ILE A 478 14.41 4.04 8.17
N ALA A 479 14.81 4.12 9.43
CA ALA A 479 14.02 3.68 10.58
C ALA A 479 12.92 4.70 10.95
N VAL A 480 11.82 4.75 10.19
CA VAL A 480 10.77 5.78 10.35
C VAL A 480 10.06 5.77 11.70
N HIS A 481 10.16 4.69 12.48
CA HIS A 481 9.66 4.64 13.86
C HIS A 481 10.40 5.57 14.86
N GLN A 482 11.49 6.23 14.43
CA GLN A 482 12.31 7.13 15.24
C GLN A 482 11.94 8.62 15.05
N LEU A 483 11.01 8.93 14.14
CA LEU A 483 10.71 10.30 13.72
C LEU A 483 9.96 11.14 14.78
N PRO A 484 10.17 12.48 14.80
CA PRO A 484 11.15 13.26 14.06
C PRO A 484 12.42 13.59 14.86
N ASP A 485 12.81 12.75 15.83
CA ASP A 485 14.24 12.69 16.18
C ASP A 485 15.01 12.17 14.94
N GLU A 486 16.32 12.46 14.87
CA GLU A 486 17.19 12.10 13.74
C GLU A 486 17.17 10.57 13.50
N PRO A 487 16.50 10.07 12.44
CA PRO A 487 16.30 8.63 12.28
C PRO A 487 17.57 7.99 11.71
N ALA A 488 17.87 6.77 12.15
CA ALA A 488 18.98 6.01 11.59
C ALA A 488 18.73 5.68 10.10
N VAL A 489 19.74 5.94 9.27
CA VAL A 489 19.73 5.69 7.82
C VAL A 489 20.90 4.77 7.44
N ILE A 490 20.63 3.73 6.65
CA ILE A 490 21.65 2.88 6.02
C ILE A 490 21.66 3.09 4.50
N PRO A 491 22.72 3.67 3.92
CA PRO A 491 22.86 3.83 2.47
C PRO A 491 23.41 2.57 1.80
N PHE A 492 22.61 1.96 0.93
CA PHE A 492 22.99 0.85 0.05
C PHE A 492 23.27 1.32 -1.38
N ARG A 493 24.37 0.89 -1.98
CA ARG A 493 24.84 1.41 -3.29
C ARG A 493 24.96 0.29 -4.32
N ALA A 494 23.83 -0.01 -4.94
CA ALA A 494 23.72 -0.99 -6.02
C ALA A 494 24.50 -0.57 -7.28
N PRO A 495 24.87 -1.52 -8.17
CA PRO A 495 25.41 -1.21 -9.49
C PRO A 495 24.49 -0.26 -10.28
N ALA A 496 25.08 0.70 -11.00
CA ALA A 496 24.41 1.84 -11.64
C ALA A 496 23.53 1.51 -12.87
N LEU A 497 22.74 0.44 -12.79
CA LEU A 497 21.70 0.03 -13.74
C LEU A 497 20.39 -0.38 -13.05
N ALA A 498 20.30 -0.29 -11.72
CA ALA A 498 19.13 -0.67 -10.91
C ALA A 498 17.93 0.32 -10.99
N TYR A 499 17.76 1.01 -12.12
CA TYR A 499 16.75 2.09 -12.32
C TYR A 499 15.28 1.67 -12.21
N HIS A 500 14.99 0.40 -11.95
CA HIS A 500 13.69 -0.24 -12.17
C HIS A 500 13.35 -1.27 -11.08
N TRP A 501 13.68 -1.00 -9.81
CA TRP A 501 13.22 -1.81 -8.69
C TRP A 501 11.70 -1.82 -8.60
N GLY A 502 11.10 -3.00 -8.42
CA GLY A 502 9.69 -3.12 -8.07
C GLY A 502 9.52 -2.91 -6.57
N THR A 503 8.43 -2.26 -6.16
CA THR A 503 8.09 -2.01 -4.73
C THR A 503 7.80 -3.28 -3.90
N ARG A 504 7.82 -4.48 -4.51
CA ARG A 504 7.87 -5.79 -3.82
C ARG A 504 8.92 -6.74 -4.39
N SER A 505 10.07 -6.18 -4.77
CA SER A 505 11.26 -6.99 -5.02
C SER A 505 12.01 -7.35 -3.73
N ILE A 506 11.92 -6.54 -2.67
CA ILE A 506 12.66 -6.73 -1.40
C ILE A 506 11.91 -7.65 -0.45
N GLU A 507 12.67 -8.51 0.25
CA GLU A 507 12.21 -9.35 1.37
C GLU A 507 13.01 -9.01 2.64
N LEU A 508 12.39 -9.15 3.83
CA LEU A 508 13.03 -8.98 5.14
C LEU A 508 13.20 -10.32 5.86
N SER A 509 14.24 -10.45 6.70
CA SER A 509 14.33 -11.52 7.69
C SER A 509 13.23 -11.40 8.75
N SER A 510 12.93 -12.50 9.45
CA SER A 510 11.86 -12.57 10.46
C SER A 510 12.06 -11.65 11.68
N ASP A 511 13.29 -11.17 11.90
CA ASP A 511 13.68 -10.21 12.93
C ASP A 511 13.99 -8.80 12.38
N GLU A 512 13.72 -8.56 11.10
CA GLU A 512 14.03 -7.34 10.34
C GLU A 512 15.52 -6.92 10.36
N SER A 513 16.45 -7.83 10.75
CA SER A 513 17.90 -7.58 10.82
C SER A 513 18.62 -7.67 9.47
N VAL A 514 18.01 -8.27 8.44
CA VAL A 514 18.55 -8.36 7.08
C VAL A 514 17.46 -8.04 6.06
N ALA A 515 17.80 -7.31 5.01
CA ALA A 515 16.98 -7.17 3.80
C ALA A 515 17.66 -7.81 2.59
N TRP A 516 16.94 -8.66 1.86
CA TRP A 516 17.39 -9.25 0.60
C TRP A 516 16.87 -8.43 -0.58
N ILE A 517 17.78 -7.81 -1.33
CA ILE A 517 17.47 -6.85 -2.39
C ILE A 517 17.90 -7.44 -3.74
N PRO A 518 16.96 -7.78 -4.64
CA PRO A 518 17.28 -8.15 -6.01
C PRO A 518 17.96 -7.00 -6.76
N VAL A 519 19.14 -7.28 -7.31
CA VAL A 519 19.93 -6.34 -8.12
C VAL A 519 19.79 -6.65 -9.62
N GLY A 520 18.63 -7.17 -10.01
CA GLY A 520 18.31 -7.54 -11.38
C GLY A 520 19.24 -8.63 -11.88
N ILE A 521 20.00 -8.37 -12.96
CA ILE A 521 20.89 -9.36 -13.60
C ILE A 521 22.09 -9.82 -12.76
N TYR A 522 22.27 -9.26 -11.57
CA TYR A 522 23.40 -9.53 -10.67
C TYR A 522 23.04 -10.43 -9.49
N GLY A 523 21.81 -10.94 -9.40
CA GLY A 523 21.36 -11.80 -8.30
C GLY A 523 20.68 -11.00 -7.17
N VAL A 524 21.01 -11.35 -5.93
CA VAL A 524 20.48 -10.76 -4.69
C VAL A 524 21.64 -10.25 -3.86
N GLU A 525 21.51 -9.05 -3.29
CA GLU A 525 22.43 -8.52 -2.27
C GLU A 525 21.74 -8.58 -0.90
N ALA A 526 22.49 -8.99 0.14
CA ALA A 526 22.00 -9.01 1.52
C ALA A 526 22.50 -7.76 2.26
N LEU A 527 21.57 -6.96 2.78
CA LEU A 527 21.84 -5.72 3.50
C LEU A 527 21.62 -5.91 5.00
N ASP A 528 22.67 -5.73 5.79
CA ASP A 528 22.60 -5.75 7.27
C ASP A 528 21.86 -4.51 7.78
N LEU A 529 20.71 -4.74 8.42
CA LEU A 529 19.83 -3.77 9.05
C LEU A 529 19.83 -3.88 10.58
N SER A 530 20.74 -4.65 11.18
CA SER A 530 20.84 -4.87 12.64
C SER A 530 20.99 -3.58 13.46
N ALA A 531 21.40 -2.48 12.83
CA ALA A 531 21.51 -1.15 13.44
C ALA A 531 20.21 -0.30 13.34
N LEU A 532 19.26 -0.69 12.50
CA LEU A 532 17.91 -0.11 12.42
C LEU A 532 16.88 -0.93 13.22
N ALA A 533 17.15 -2.23 13.41
CA ALA A 533 16.28 -3.18 14.08
C ALA A 533 15.83 -2.70 15.48
N ARG A 534 14.52 -2.77 15.71
CA ARG A 534 13.86 -2.16 16.86
C ARG A 534 14.04 -2.98 18.14
N SER A 535 14.67 -2.41 19.17
CA SER A 535 14.46 -2.88 20.55
C SER A 535 13.02 -2.57 20.96
N LEU A 536 12.16 -3.58 20.98
CA LEU A 536 10.70 -3.41 21.10
C LEU A 536 10.25 -2.82 22.45
N ASP A 537 10.05 -1.50 22.46
CA ASP A 537 8.95 -0.76 23.08
C ASP A 537 8.75 0.56 22.26
N ILE A 538 7.57 1.18 22.29
CA ILE A 538 7.04 2.01 21.16
C ILE A 538 6.62 3.45 21.58
N VAL A 539 6.70 4.42 20.64
CA VAL A 539 5.91 5.70 20.44
C VAL A 539 6.73 7.03 20.40
N ALA A 540 6.30 7.98 19.54
CA ALA A 540 6.91 9.29 19.18
C ALA A 540 6.22 10.53 19.84
N MET A 541 6.70 11.78 20.02
CA MET A 541 7.59 12.79 19.31
C MET A 541 6.83 13.82 18.40
N GLY A 542 7.45 14.92 17.87
CA GLY A 542 6.82 15.94 16.96
C GLY A 542 7.33 17.41 17.02
N ARG A 543 7.39 18.21 15.91
CA ARG A 543 7.77 19.68 15.89
C ARG A 543 7.62 20.54 14.57
N ASP A 544 7.52 21.89 14.70
CA ASP A 544 7.04 22.95 13.74
C ASP A 544 8.09 23.90 13.04
N GLU A 545 7.84 24.78 12.01
CA GLU A 545 6.95 24.89 10.80
C GLU A 545 7.26 26.21 9.95
N THR A 546 6.55 26.53 8.83
CA THR A 546 6.37 27.83 8.06
C THR A 546 7.35 28.29 6.95
N SER A 547 6.99 28.98 5.82
CA SER A 547 5.77 29.26 4.97
C SER A 547 6.22 30.09 3.70
N GLU A 548 5.51 30.61 2.67
CA GLU A 548 4.11 30.76 2.13
C GLU A 548 4.15 31.13 0.61
N TRP A 549 3.14 30.77 -0.21
CA TRP A 549 2.70 31.44 -1.49
C TRP A 549 1.18 31.18 -1.72
N THR A 550 0.50 31.92 -2.62
CA THR A 550 -0.99 32.12 -2.58
C THR A 550 -1.77 31.99 -3.95
N PRO A 551 -3.14 31.97 -4.01
CA PRO A 551 -3.91 30.96 -4.77
C PRO A 551 -5.14 31.50 -5.59
N VAL A 552 -6.07 30.62 -6.06
CA VAL A 552 -7.47 30.95 -6.49
C VAL A 552 -8.44 29.72 -6.35
N ASP A 553 -9.76 29.97 -6.45
CA ASP A 553 -10.98 29.15 -6.20
C ASP A 553 -11.40 28.08 -7.24
N LEU A 554 -12.09 27.02 -6.77
CA LEU A 554 -12.68 25.86 -7.50
C LEU A 554 -13.94 25.26 -6.80
N SER A 555 -14.91 26.09 -6.44
CA SER A 555 -16.02 25.80 -5.50
C SER A 555 -17.11 24.73 -5.87
N GLU A 556 -16.88 23.81 -6.82
CA GLU A 556 -17.84 22.72 -7.17
C GLU A 556 -17.54 21.35 -6.50
N ARG A 557 -16.73 21.33 -5.44
CA ARG A 557 -16.47 20.10 -4.64
C ARG A 557 -17.58 19.88 -3.62
N HIS A 558 -18.22 18.70 -3.64
CA HIS A 558 -19.19 18.26 -2.62
C HIS A 558 -18.49 17.68 -1.38
N VAL A 559 -17.49 18.41 -0.87
CA VAL A 559 -16.93 18.23 0.47
C VAL A 559 -17.55 19.32 1.35
N VAL A 560 -18.02 18.98 2.54
CA VAL A 560 -18.46 19.99 3.52
C VAL A 560 -17.21 20.50 4.24
N PRO A 561 -16.82 21.78 4.09
CA PRO A 561 -15.72 22.33 4.88
C PRO A 561 -16.19 22.43 6.33
N ALA A 562 -15.35 22.02 7.28
CA ALA A 562 -15.63 22.27 8.70
C ALA A 562 -15.79 23.80 8.91
N GLY A 563 -16.99 24.22 9.29
CA GLY A 563 -17.29 25.60 9.61
C GLY A 563 -16.56 26.06 10.88
N ALA A 564 -16.37 27.37 11.05
CA ALA A 564 -15.76 27.92 12.26
C ALA A 564 -16.61 27.75 13.55
N ASN A 565 -17.79 27.14 13.44
CA ASN A 565 -18.62 26.67 14.56
C ASN A 565 -18.99 25.17 14.44
N ASP A 566 -18.37 24.45 13.49
CA ASP A 566 -18.34 23.00 13.53
C ASP A 566 -17.22 22.63 14.50
N PHE A 567 -17.54 21.80 15.49
CA PHE A 567 -16.61 21.43 16.55
C PHE A 567 -16.46 19.92 16.56
N ILE A 568 -15.35 19.43 17.12
CA ILE A 568 -15.25 18.01 17.42
C ILE A 568 -15.83 17.83 18.83
N GLY A 569 -16.84 16.95 18.94
CA GLY A 569 -17.61 16.77 20.17
C GLY A 569 -16.72 16.45 21.37
N PRO A 570 -17.12 16.75 22.62
CA PRO A 570 -16.36 16.26 23.76
C PRO A 570 -16.52 14.75 23.82
N ILE A 571 -15.38 14.09 23.84
CA ILE A 571 -15.27 12.65 23.74
C ILE A 571 -14.59 12.18 25.03
N PRO A 572 -15.08 11.13 25.71
CA PRO A 572 -14.42 10.64 26.91
C PRO A 572 -12.97 10.22 26.61
N VAL A 573 -12.09 10.31 27.61
CA VAL A 573 -10.66 10.06 27.42
C VAL A 573 -10.46 8.60 26.99
N GLY A 574 -9.90 8.38 25.79
CA GLY A 574 -9.78 7.07 25.15
C GLY A 574 -10.89 6.69 24.15
N TYR A 575 -11.61 7.68 23.60
CA TYR A 575 -12.68 7.49 22.60
C TYR A 575 -12.44 8.43 21.38
N GLY A 576 -13.18 8.26 20.27
CA GLY A 576 -12.78 8.75 18.93
C GLY A 576 -13.41 10.04 18.41
N TRP A 577 -12.70 10.73 17.52
CA TRP A 577 -13.03 12.06 16.98
C TRP A 577 -14.24 12.04 16.03
N ARG A 578 -15.15 12.99 16.22
CA ARG A 578 -16.40 13.14 15.44
C ARG A 578 -16.68 14.61 15.13
N LEU A 579 -16.76 15.00 13.86
CA LEU A 579 -17.22 16.35 13.50
C LEU A 579 -18.71 16.52 13.84
N GLN A 580 -19.07 17.62 14.51
CA GLN A 580 -20.44 18.03 14.76
C GLN A 580 -20.80 19.28 13.94
N PRO A 581 -21.93 19.30 13.22
CA PRO A 581 -22.31 20.41 12.37
C PRO A 581 -22.76 21.65 13.17
N THR A 582 -22.51 22.84 12.64
CA THR A 582 -22.84 24.15 13.21
C THR A 582 -24.28 24.19 13.76
N GLY A 583 -24.40 24.53 15.05
CA GLY A 583 -25.67 24.58 15.78
C GLY A 583 -26.07 23.27 16.45
N ALA A 584 -25.28 22.20 16.32
CA ALA A 584 -25.32 21.07 17.23
C ALA A 584 -24.64 21.37 18.58
N GLU A 585 -23.76 22.39 18.69
CA GLU A 585 -23.15 22.70 19.98
C GLU A 585 -24.19 23.23 20.98
N LEU A 586 -24.41 22.47 22.05
CA LEU A 586 -25.25 22.83 23.18
C LEU A 586 -24.39 22.77 24.44
N SER A 587 -24.09 23.93 25.05
CA SER A 587 -23.43 23.96 26.35
C SER A 587 -24.40 23.60 27.47
N TYR A 588 -23.88 23.17 28.62
CA TYR A 588 -24.71 22.84 29.79
C TYR A 588 -25.57 24.05 30.23
N GLU A 589 -25.02 25.26 30.19
CA GLU A 589 -25.74 26.48 30.54
C GLU A 589 -26.89 26.79 29.56
N ALA A 590 -26.70 26.54 28.26
CA ALA A 590 -27.73 26.72 27.24
C ALA A 590 -28.85 25.66 27.32
N TRP A 591 -28.49 24.41 27.64
CA TRP A 591 -29.44 23.33 27.92
C TRP A 591 -30.23 23.63 29.19
N VAL A 592 -29.56 24.01 30.29
CA VAL A 592 -30.21 24.38 31.56
C VAL A 592 -31.16 25.56 31.40
N GLU A 593 -30.78 26.62 30.69
CA GLU A 593 -31.68 27.76 30.41
C GLU A 593 -32.92 27.32 29.61
N THR A 594 -32.76 26.37 28.68
CA THR A 594 -33.85 25.83 27.85
C THR A 594 -34.84 24.98 28.66
N HIS A 595 -34.36 24.12 29.56
CA HIS A 595 -35.20 23.23 30.36
C HIS A 595 -35.74 23.87 31.65
N PHE A 596 -34.94 24.69 32.33
CA PHE A 596 -35.28 25.26 33.65
C PHE A 596 -35.66 26.75 33.62
N ASN A 597 -35.51 27.46 32.49
CA ASN A 597 -35.98 28.85 32.33
C ASN A 597 -36.79 29.12 31.03
N PRO A 598 -37.72 28.25 30.60
CA PRO A 598 -38.43 28.40 29.31
C PRO A 598 -39.28 29.67 29.18
N ASP A 599 -39.67 30.31 30.29
CA ASP A 599 -40.39 31.61 30.30
C ASP A 599 -39.46 32.84 30.28
N GLY A 600 -38.13 32.68 30.35
CA GLY A 600 -37.16 33.77 30.31
C GLY A 600 -37.19 34.69 31.53
N ASN A 601 -37.26 34.13 32.74
CA ASN A 601 -37.11 34.88 33.98
C ASN A 601 -35.68 35.47 34.08
N PRO A 602 -35.51 36.78 34.35
CA PRO A 602 -34.18 37.40 34.45
C PRO A 602 -33.38 37.04 35.72
N ASP A 603 -34.01 36.47 36.75
CA ASP A 603 -33.35 35.95 37.96
C ASP A 603 -33.79 34.48 38.21
N PRO A 604 -33.34 33.50 37.40
CA PRO A 604 -33.70 32.10 37.58
C PRO A 604 -32.85 31.44 38.67
N VAL A 605 -33.42 30.46 39.38
CA VAL A 605 -32.67 29.55 40.25
C VAL A 605 -32.42 28.28 39.47
N LEU A 606 -31.29 28.24 38.76
CA LEU A 606 -30.88 27.12 37.92
C LEU A 606 -30.23 26.01 38.77
N PRO A 607 -30.48 24.72 38.47
CA PRO A 607 -29.93 23.61 39.25
C PRO A 607 -28.47 23.28 38.87
N LEU A 608 -27.75 22.68 39.79
CA LEU A 608 -26.34 22.31 39.62
C LEU A 608 -26.18 21.08 38.71
N PRO A 609 -25.01 20.89 38.07
CA PRO A 609 -24.69 19.69 37.28
C PRO A 609 -24.84 18.37 38.06
N SER A 610 -24.69 18.44 39.39
CA SER A 610 -24.78 17.34 40.33
C SER A 610 -26.15 17.20 41.03
N ASP A 611 -27.10 18.09 40.75
CA ASP A 611 -28.49 17.93 41.23
C ASP A 611 -29.24 16.88 40.40
N ASP A 612 -30.15 16.17 41.06
CA ASP A 612 -31.13 15.21 40.53
C ASP A 612 -32.50 15.89 40.61
N SER A 613 -32.92 16.50 39.49
CA SER A 613 -33.96 17.55 39.47
C SER A 613 -35.39 17.01 39.51
N ASP A 614 -35.63 15.84 38.94
CA ASP A 614 -36.94 15.18 38.85
C ASP A 614 -37.06 13.95 39.77
N HIS A 615 -35.94 13.54 40.39
CA HIS A 615 -35.81 12.45 41.36
C HIS A 615 -35.91 11.05 40.76
N ASP A 616 -35.43 10.88 39.53
CA ASP A 616 -35.32 9.59 38.85
C ASP A 616 -34.02 8.82 39.18
N GLY A 617 -32.97 9.53 39.61
CA GLY A 617 -31.67 9.01 40.03
C GLY A 617 -30.49 9.36 39.11
N TRP A 618 -30.70 10.04 37.98
CA TRP A 618 -29.65 10.67 37.18
C TRP A 618 -29.37 12.10 37.67
N SER A 619 -28.16 12.61 37.43
CA SER A 619 -27.83 14.01 37.67
C SER A 619 -27.96 14.82 36.37
N ASN A 620 -28.20 16.13 36.48
CA ASN A 620 -28.33 17.01 35.32
C ASN A 620 -27.16 16.91 34.32
N ALA A 621 -25.92 16.70 34.79
CA ALA A 621 -24.76 16.47 33.92
C ALA A 621 -24.83 15.16 33.11
N ALA A 622 -25.48 14.13 33.64
CA ALA A 622 -25.74 12.88 32.93
C ALA A 622 -26.89 13.06 31.93
N GLU A 623 -27.99 13.69 32.33
CA GLU A 623 -29.12 13.98 31.45
C GLU A 623 -28.69 14.78 30.21
N PHE A 624 -27.91 15.83 30.42
CA PHE A 624 -27.26 16.61 29.37
C PHE A 624 -26.42 15.75 28.41
N ALA A 625 -25.55 14.89 28.95
CA ALA A 625 -24.63 14.04 28.19
C ALA A 625 -25.28 12.85 27.48
N LEU A 626 -26.45 12.39 27.94
CA LEU A 626 -27.18 11.24 27.41
C LEU A 626 -28.36 11.66 26.52
N GLY A 627 -28.75 12.95 26.55
CA GLY A 627 -29.73 13.54 25.64
C GLY A 627 -31.16 13.45 26.16
N THR A 628 -31.29 13.40 27.48
CA THR A 628 -32.53 13.10 28.21
C THR A 628 -33.07 14.35 28.92
N ALA A 629 -34.29 14.27 29.44
CA ALA A 629 -35.08 15.44 29.84
C ALA A 629 -35.20 15.56 31.37
N PRO A 630 -34.53 16.53 32.00
CA PRO A 630 -34.30 16.58 33.45
C PRO A 630 -35.51 17.12 34.24
N ASP A 631 -36.68 17.17 33.60
CA ASP A 631 -37.97 17.57 34.14
C ASP A 631 -39.07 16.50 33.95
N ASP A 632 -38.75 15.35 33.33
CA ASP A 632 -39.64 14.19 33.19
C ASP A 632 -38.96 12.89 33.66
N PRO A 633 -39.31 12.34 34.85
CA PRO A 633 -38.69 11.14 35.43
C PRO A 633 -39.13 9.83 34.74
N ASN A 634 -39.62 9.93 33.51
CA ASN A 634 -39.85 8.83 32.57
C ASN A 634 -38.85 8.86 31.39
N SER A 635 -38.04 9.93 31.29
CA SER A 635 -37.14 10.25 30.19
C SER A 635 -35.71 9.72 30.38
N TYR A 636 -35.50 8.76 31.28
CA TYR A 636 -34.18 8.20 31.58
C TYR A 636 -33.48 7.51 30.40
N ALA A 637 -32.16 7.67 30.37
CA ALA A 637 -31.26 6.87 29.55
C ALA A 637 -31.34 5.37 29.95
N LYS A 638 -31.14 4.48 28.97
CA LYS A 638 -31.23 3.02 29.19
C LYS A 638 -29.92 2.30 28.84
N PRO A 639 -28.89 2.39 29.71
CA PRO A 639 -27.70 1.55 29.56
C PRO A 639 -28.07 0.05 29.59
N GLU A 640 -27.90 -0.63 28.47
CA GLU A 640 -28.15 -2.07 28.37
C GLU A 640 -26.91 -2.86 28.77
N THR A 641 -26.92 -3.45 29.97
CA THR A 641 -25.89 -4.44 30.36
C THR A 641 -26.17 -5.79 29.72
N LYS A 642 -25.20 -6.34 28.99
CA LYS A 642 -25.28 -7.62 28.29
C LYS A 642 -24.13 -8.52 28.71
N VAL A 643 -24.36 -9.83 28.67
CA VAL A 643 -23.30 -10.83 28.90
C VAL A 643 -22.98 -11.47 27.55
N LEU A 644 -21.80 -11.15 27.02
CA LEU A 644 -21.33 -11.64 25.72
C LEU A 644 -20.49 -12.91 25.91
N PHE A 645 -20.53 -13.81 24.93
CA PHE A 645 -19.75 -15.04 24.91
C PHE A 645 -18.60 -14.91 23.90
N SER A 646 -17.38 -15.22 24.32
CA SER A 646 -16.23 -15.26 23.40
C SER A 646 -16.11 -16.60 22.68
N ASN A 647 -15.87 -16.55 21.37
CA ASN A 647 -15.35 -17.68 20.60
C ASN A 647 -13.87 -17.45 20.30
N PRO A 648 -13.01 -18.49 20.27
CA PRO A 648 -13.27 -19.87 20.69
C PRO A 648 -12.99 -20.06 22.20
N GLY A 649 -14.03 -20.26 23.03
CA GLY A 649 -13.81 -20.58 24.45
C GLY A 649 -15.05 -20.58 25.35
N GLY A 650 -16.10 -19.85 25.00
CA GLY A 650 -17.35 -19.79 25.76
C GLY A 650 -17.27 -19.03 27.09
N LYS A 651 -16.18 -18.30 27.35
CA LYS A 651 -16.08 -17.41 28.53
C LYS A 651 -17.08 -16.27 28.40
N ARG A 652 -17.58 -15.78 29.53
CA ARG A 652 -18.60 -14.72 29.59
C ARG A 652 -17.97 -13.40 29.97
N HIS A 653 -18.13 -12.40 29.12
CA HIS A 653 -17.63 -11.05 29.30
C HIS A 653 -18.79 -10.13 29.67
N LEU A 654 -18.54 -9.17 30.57
CA LEU A 654 -19.50 -8.13 30.86
C LEU A 654 -19.36 -7.04 29.79
N SER A 655 -20.46 -6.72 29.14
CA SER A 655 -20.57 -5.61 28.21
C SER A 655 -21.72 -4.71 28.63
N TYR A 656 -21.62 -3.43 28.29
CA TYR A 656 -22.67 -2.46 28.51
C TYR A 656 -22.68 -1.44 27.38
N THR A 657 -23.88 -0.98 27.07
CA THR A 657 -24.17 -0.21 25.87
C THR A 657 -25.01 1.00 26.26
N PHE A 658 -24.60 2.21 25.92
CA PHE A 658 -25.35 3.44 26.22
C PHE A 658 -25.31 4.43 25.05
N THR A 659 -26.36 5.24 24.93
CA THR A 659 -26.45 6.33 23.94
C THR A 659 -25.84 7.59 24.52
N VAL A 660 -25.10 8.33 23.71
CA VAL A 660 -24.59 9.67 24.05
C VAL A 660 -25.29 10.74 23.23
N ASN A 661 -25.36 11.95 23.78
CA ASN A 661 -25.83 13.14 23.09
C ASN A 661 -24.65 13.84 22.39
N PRO A 662 -24.48 13.70 21.06
CA PRO A 662 -23.33 14.29 20.37
C PRO A 662 -23.36 15.83 20.34
N ALA A 663 -24.50 16.44 20.71
CA ALA A 663 -24.65 17.90 20.84
C ALA A 663 -24.06 18.47 22.14
N ALA A 664 -23.95 17.66 23.20
CA ALA A 664 -23.60 18.14 24.55
C ALA A 664 -22.11 18.52 24.63
N SER A 665 -21.79 19.82 24.66
CA SER A 665 -20.40 20.29 24.72
C SER A 665 -19.86 20.41 26.16
N GLY A 666 -18.55 20.23 26.33
CA GLY A 666 -17.87 20.40 27.62
C GLY A 666 -18.14 19.34 28.70
N VAL A 667 -18.73 18.19 28.37
CA VAL A 667 -18.95 17.07 29.31
C VAL A 667 -18.05 15.86 29.02
N SER A 668 -17.49 15.24 30.06
CA SER A 668 -16.70 14.01 29.97
C SER A 668 -17.37 12.85 30.70
N VAL A 669 -17.23 11.64 30.17
CA VAL A 669 -17.88 10.41 30.66
C VAL A 669 -16.84 9.37 31.09
N GLU A 670 -16.39 9.45 32.33
CA GLU A 670 -15.49 8.44 32.91
C GLU A 670 -16.27 7.14 33.20
N SER A 671 -15.69 6.00 32.85
CA SER A 671 -16.25 4.68 33.18
C SER A 671 -15.48 4.07 34.35
N GLU A 672 -16.17 3.62 35.40
CA GLU A 672 -15.55 3.01 36.58
C GLU A 672 -16.17 1.66 36.92
N ILE A 673 -15.34 0.71 37.32
CA ILE A 673 -15.73 -0.63 37.78
C ILE A 673 -15.50 -0.83 39.28
N SER A 674 -16.26 -1.74 39.87
CA SER A 674 -16.14 -2.15 41.28
C SER A 674 -16.56 -3.62 41.47
N SER A 675 -16.01 -4.29 42.47
CA SER A 675 -16.45 -5.62 42.93
C SER A 675 -17.23 -5.59 44.26
N ASP A 676 -17.21 -4.46 44.98
CA ASP A 676 -17.73 -4.31 46.35
C ASP A 676 -18.72 -3.14 46.53
N LEU A 677 -18.94 -2.30 45.50
CA LEU A 677 -19.66 -1.01 45.48
C LEU A 677 -19.03 0.11 46.33
N VAL A 678 -17.87 -0.10 46.94
CA VAL A 678 -17.18 0.85 47.83
C VAL A 678 -15.88 1.35 47.20
N THR A 679 -15.09 0.42 46.67
CA THR A 679 -13.84 0.65 45.94
C THR A 679 -14.16 0.71 44.46
N TRP A 680 -13.87 1.84 43.83
CA TRP A 680 -14.10 2.08 42.40
C TRP A 680 -12.78 2.41 41.71
N THR A 681 -12.59 1.87 40.50
CA THR A 681 -11.40 2.10 39.68
C THR A 681 -11.82 2.45 38.26
N PRO A 682 -11.21 3.47 37.61
CA PRO A 682 -11.42 3.75 36.20
C PRO A 682 -11.14 2.53 35.33
N VAL A 683 -11.94 2.36 34.28
CA VAL A 683 -11.68 1.41 33.19
C VAL A 683 -10.60 2.00 32.29
N THR A 684 -9.62 1.20 31.91
CA THR A 684 -8.45 1.62 31.11
C THR A 684 -8.29 0.74 29.87
N ALA A 685 -7.52 1.19 28.88
CA ALA A 685 -7.14 0.35 27.73
C ALA A 685 -6.44 -0.96 28.18
N THR A 686 -5.69 -0.91 29.29
CA THR A 686 -5.08 -2.08 29.95
C THR A 686 -6.08 -3.07 30.56
N ASP A 687 -7.37 -2.73 30.67
CA ASP A 687 -8.44 -3.67 31.00
C ASP A 687 -8.99 -4.42 29.75
N GLY A 688 -8.39 -4.20 28.57
CA GLY A 688 -8.69 -4.87 27.31
C GLY A 688 -10.13 -4.62 26.88
N VAL A 689 -10.39 -3.42 26.38
CA VAL A 689 -11.75 -3.01 26.01
C VAL A 689 -11.95 -3.14 24.51
N ASP A 690 -12.88 -4.00 24.09
CA ASP A 690 -13.44 -3.89 22.74
C ASP A 690 -14.50 -2.79 22.76
N ILE A 691 -14.35 -1.79 21.91
CA ILE A 691 -15.35 -0.74 21.67
C ILE A 691 -16.01 -1.03 20.32
N VAL A 692 -17.34 -0.97 20.29
CA VAL A 692 -18.11 -0.93 19.04
C VAL A 692 -19.01 0.29 19.08
N ASP A 693 -18.88 1.15 18.09
CA ASP A 693 -19.61 2.41 17.94
C ASP A 693 -20.32 2.43 16.58
N ASP A 694 -21.61 2.75 16.58
CA ASP A 694 -22.46 2.86 15.38
C ASP A 694 -22.85 4.31 15.06
N GLY A 695 -22.17 5.27 15.68
CA GLY A 695 -22.39 6.71 15.54
C GLY A 695 -23.30 7.30 16.62
N TRP A 696 -24.03 6.49 17.38
CA TRP A 696 -24.90 6.97 18.47
C TRP A 696 -24.80 6.14 19.75
N ILE A 697 -24.38 4.89 19.63
CA ILE A 697 -24.43 3.90 20.70
C ILE A 697 -23.01 3.42 21.05
N VAL A 698 -22.50 3.87 22.19
CA VAL A 698 -21.22 3.43 22.75
C VAL A 698 -21.40 2.06 23.38
N SER A 699 -20.85 1.01 22.77
CA SER A 699 -20.80 -0.34 23.35
C SER A 699 -19.39 -0.68 23.83
N ILE A 700 -19.28 -1.05 25.11
CA ILE A 700 -18.03 -1.37 25.80
C ILE A 700 -18.08 -2.83 26.24
N ARG A 701 -17.01 -3.60 26.03
CA ARG A 701 -16.82 -4.96 26.54
C ARG A 701 -15.55 -5.05 27.39
N LEU A 702 -15.62 -5.66 28.58
CA LEU A 702 -14.44 -5.91 29.43
C LEU A 702 -13.75 -7.23 29.03
N SER A 703 -12.42 -7.24 28.85
CA SER A 703 -11.67 -8.47 28.56
C SER A 703 -11.76 -9.49 29.69
N GLN A 704 -11.82 -9.03 30.95
CA GLN A 704 -11.77 -9.89 32.12
C GLN A 704 -13.09 -10.68 32.29
N PRO A 705 -13.05 -12.03 32.31
CA PRO A 705 -14.26 -12.86 32.37
C PRO A 705 -15.01 -12.74 33.70
N ILE A 706 -16.34 -12.77 33.64
CA ILE A 706 -17.22 -12.82 34.83
C ILE A 706 -17.05 -14.14 35.59
N GLU A 707 -16.46 -15.17 34.99
CA GLU A 707 -16.03 -16.39 35.69
C GLU A 707 -15.04 -16.14 36.84
N GLU A 708 -14.26 -15.06 36.78
CA GLU A 708 -13.12 -14.82 37.67
C GLU A 708 -13.49 -13.92 38.88
N ASP A 709 -14.61 -13.18 38.80
CA ASP A 709 -15.20 -12.39 39.89
C ASP A 709 -16.68 -12.71 40.15
N GLN A 710 -17.06 -13.02 41.39
CA GLN A 710 -18.45 -13.37 41.71
C GLN A 710 -19.44 -12.20 41.55
N ARG A 711 -18.95 -10.96 41.50
CA ARG A 711 -19.72 -9.73 41.26
C ARG A 711 -18.81 -8.69 40.61
N ARG A 712 -19.30 -8.03 39.56
CA ARG A 712 -18.80 -6.74 39.10
C ARG A 712 -19.96 -5.77 38.91
N PHE A 713 -19.66 -4.51 39.13
CA PHE A 713 -20.54 -3.36 38.99
C PHE A 713 -19.82 -2.33 38.12
N ILE A 714 -20.61 -1.56 37.36
CA ILE A 714 -20.14 -0.47 36.51
C ILE A 714 -20.90 0.78 36.95
N ARG A 715 -20.25 1.94 36.92
CA ARG A 715 -20.90 3.24 36.90
C ARG A 715 -20.29 4.10 35.80
N LEU A 716 -21.13 4.98 35.24
CA LEU A 716 -20.69 6.09 34.42
C LEU A 716 -20.63 7.34 35.30
N ARG A 717 -19.61 8.17 35.10
CA ARG A 717 -19.39 9.40 35.84
C ARG A 717 -19.28 10.57 34.85
N PHE A 718 -20.22 11.50 34.96
CA PHE A 718 -20.35 12.65 34.09
C PHE A 718 -19.74 13.87 34.79
N THR A 719 -18.77 14.54 34.16
CA THR A 719 -18.07 15.70 34.73
C THR A 719 -18.00 16.83 33.70
N LEU A 720 -18.37 18.05 34.08
CA LEU A 720 -18.27 19.22 33.20
C LEU A 720 -16.89 19.88 33.32
N ALA A 721 -16.37 20.39 32.20
CA ALA A 721 -15.05 21.04 32.12
C ALA A 721 -14.90 22.28 33.02
N ASN A 722 -16.01 22.87 33.47
CA ASN A 722 -16.05 24.05 34.34
C ASN A 722 -15.89 23.73 35.86
N GLU A 723 -15.82 22.45 36.27
CA GLU A 723 -15.59 22.06 37.67
C GLU A 723 -14.16 21.52 37.92
N LYS A 724 -13.22 22.41 38.31
CA LYS A 724 -11.87 22.05 38.81
C LYS A 724 -11.33 23.05 39.83
#